data_AF-G8BZK4-F1
#
_entry.id   AF-G8BZK4-F1
#
_cell.length_a   1.000
_cell.length_b   1.000
_cell.length_c   1.000
_cell.angle_alpha   90.00
_cell.angle_beta   90.00
_cell.angle_gamma   90.00
#
_symmetry.space_group_name_H-M   'P 1'
#
loop_
_entity.id
_entity.type
_entity.pdbx_description
1 polymer ?
#
loop_
_entity_poly.entity_id
_entity_poly.type
_entity_poly.pdbx_seq_one_letter_code
_entity_poly.pdbx_strand_id
1 'polypeptide(L)'
;MFKQLSQLGKNISDEISKGLSDDLNSSVEQFVDDNSGLPKEVQTKLRKFEKYEQKYPLLLQAYKNEKIKSEKFQDVEKVLMENTPISSIDDLDSLPSFFKNINDKTAMLNDEIKKLSALQSNNTSTKDASLNAEVSHEKHHTGSDALQNQIDKLTEELEDLKKECEEHKTTVKTQRDQTSKLTKDLEEKDTIIENQKTELYEKSKKEDKLTSELKENNIKIASYEESIKSKDMEINGLKRKLSDLENTENTKNNDNVSSPLNTEQASISNVNESNSTNGKKKKNKKNKKKPANQKEEYTSFVAEEKSAPGSKDMDNEEYKSLLKEFNDFKEGHKQCEDIKLKFEELKSENDKIQSETLPNLKKEHLSLQDELTKTKANLKGKTDEVEEVREMLRDVGNELVEAKDELKKLQENNAGDSNTLRAELDEVHKEKEVLLKDFKNKEDELEASIKKYQDDITDLKKNISKLNEQRTAHEQAISQSNVTITKLKNDNNVLNVQLKELAVLKKSENQLKTNLVQKEKTITYLENQIKKYTEDEKSTKTLFDSLKKENEQLKVSSDNLIKQNNELKTSVTNSSASFENYIKENGKLSERLSVLQEKYDSIQSLKSNSNDQVELIQRQCEELTFKLKEATKKNNINLEDEINEYANIIQDKTREAATMRRLLSDAQNNEESKFVDIKHKLERVLEEKNKIQSDMELQDSRTSREIQNWKKASDELNTEIHALRLREKQLLSEIETINALNKDIKIQHDHQSNDSGELERVTSNLKESLLKSDKKVRDLQESNDELMSLNNDLNKKLDRITKNYRTISNQLSTLKEEKVGESNRTSRSNSSVSVSALNNNPPKANVNVLTTVPSSVEKESELNEKLAYLKNVLLGFLEHKDQRNQLLPVISMLLKLDSSDERRLVTSLK
;
A
#
# COMPACT_ATOMS: atom_id res chain seq x y z
N MET A 1 -24.51 -42.25 -56.45
CA MET A 1 -23.32 -42.06 -57.33
C MET A 1 -23.34 -42.97 -58.56
N PHE A 2 -22.97 -44.27 -58.49
CA PHE A 2 -22.81 -45.10 -59.72
C PHE A 2 -24.01 -45.12 -60.69
N LYS A 3 -25.27 -45.19 -60.20
CA LYS A 3 -26.46 -45.07 -61.07
C LYS A 3 -26.56 -43.71 -61.78
N GLN A 4 -26.16 -42.62 -61.13
CA GLN A 4 -26.17 -41.27 -61.72
C GLN A 4 -25.07 -41.11 -62.78
N LEU A 5 -23.89 -41.71 -62.57
CA LEU A 5 -22.84 -41.78 -63.60
C LEU A 5 -23.30 -42.61 -64.81
N SER A 6 -24.01 -43.72 -64.59
CA SER A 6 -24.60 -44.52 -65.67
C SER A 6 -25.69 -43.77 -66.44
N GLN A 7 -26.54 -42.99 -65.76
CA GLN A 7 -27.51 -42.11 -66.43
C GLN A 7 -26.85 -40.94 -67.16
N LEU A 8 -25.78 -40.36 -66.62
CA LEU A 8 -25.02 -39.31 -67.31
C LEU A 8 -24.37 -39.86 -68.59
N GLY A 9 -23.76 -41.06 -68.52
CA GLY A 9 -23.21 -41.76 -69.68
C GLY A 9 -24.27 -42.10 -70.74
N LYS A 10 -25.48 -42.50 -70.32
CA LYS A 10 -26.62 -42.68 -71.25
C LYS A 10 -27.05 -41.37 -71.90
N ASN A 11 -27.30 -40.32 -71.12
CA ASN A 11 -27.74 -39.03 -71.65
C ASN A 11 -26.71 -38.44 -72.64
N ILE A 12 -25.41 -38.55 -72.34
CA ILE A 12 -24.35 -38.12 -73.27
C ILE A 12 -24.34 -39.00 -74.53
N SER A 13 -24.51 -40.32 -74.40
CA SER A 13 -24.62 -41.22 -75.56
C SER A 13 -25.85 -40.92 -76.43
N ASP A 14 -26.97 -40.59 -75.82
CA ASP A 14 -28.22 -40.26 -76.52
C ASP A 14 -28.15 -38.86 -77.17
N GLU A 15 -27.52 -37.86 -76.53
CA GLU A 15 -27.26 -36.55 -77.13
C GLU A 15 -26.27 -36.62 -78.30
N ILE A 16 -25.18 -37.40 -78.18
CA ILE A 16 -24.23 -37.64 -79.28
C ILE A 16 -24.92 -38.38 -80.44
N SER A 17 -25.72 -39.41 -80.14
CA SER A 17 -26.48 -40.15 -81.15
C SER A 17 -27.51 -39.26 -81.86
N LYS A 18 -28.15 -38.35 -81.13
CA LYS A 18 -29.10 -37.39 -81.68
C LYS A 18 -28.43 -36.33 -82.56
N GLY A 19 -27.28 -35.79 -82.13
CA GLY A 19 -26.47 -34.87 -82.95
C GLY A 19 -25.97 -35.51 -84.25
N LEU A 20 -25.52 -36.76 -84.21
CA LEU A 20 -25.16 -37.54 -85.40
C LEU A 20 -26.37 -37.86 -86.29
N SER A 21 -27.57 -38.01 -85.71
CA SER A 21 -28.81 -38.22 -86.46
C SER A 21 -29.24 -36.97 -87.22
N ASP A 22 -29.15 -35.78 -86.60
CA ASP A 22 -29.56 -34.51 -87.23
C ASP A 22 -28.62 -34.10 -88.39
N ASP A 23 -27.30 -34.34 -88.30
CA ASP A 23 -26.39 -34.09 -89.43
C ASP A 23 -26.69 -35.04 -90.62
N LEU A 24 -26.99 -36.32 -90.37
CA LEU A 24 -27.32 -37.29 -91.43
C LEU A 24 -28.69 -37.05 -92.08
N ASN A 25 -29.72 -36.67 -91.31
CA ASN A 25 -31.06 -36.43 -91.82
C ASN A 25 -31.19 -35.12 -92.64
N SER A 26 -30.15 -34.28 -92.68
CA SER A 26 -30.11 -33.08 -93.54
C SER A 26 -30.04 -33.37 -95.05
N SER A 27 -30.07 -34.65 -95.44
CA SER A 27 -29.97 -35.16 -96.81
C SER A 27 -31.30 -35.32 -97.55
N VAL A 28 -32.45 -35.04 -96.92
CA VAL A 28 -33.78 -35.22 -97.53
C VAL A 28 -34.17 -33.98 -98.34
N GLU A 29 -34.54 -34.17 -99.61
CA GLU A 29 -35.02 -33.09 -100.47
C GLU A 29 -36.36 -32.53 -99.98
N GLN A 30 -36.36 -31.25 -99.58
CA GLN A 30 -37.55 -30.41 -99.63
C GLN A 30 -37.34 -29.30 -100.66
N PHE A 31 -38.00 -29.47 -101.81
CA PHE A 31 -38.42 -28.36 -102.66
C PHE A 31 -39.49 -27.52 -101.95
N VAL A 32 -39.79 -26.34 -102.50
CA VAL A 32 -40.55 -25.23 -101.88
C VAL A 32 -39.65 -24.43 -100.90
N ASP A 33 -39.48 -23.11 -101.02
CA ASP A 33 -40.13 -22.12 -101.90
C ASP A 33 -39.10 -21.17 -102.55
N ASP A 34 -39.20 -20.90 -103.86
CA ASP A 34 -38.19 -20.14 -104.63
C ASP A 34 -38.52 -18.63 -104.72
N ASN A 35 -39.10 -18.09 -103.65
CA ASN A 35 -39.83 -16.82 -103.62
C ASN A 35 -38.97 -15.59 -103.22
N SER A 36 -37.65 -15.62 -103.45
CA SER A 36 -36.72 -14.58 -102.96
C SER A 36 -35.81 -13.94 -104.02
N GLY A 37 -35.65 -14.53 -105.20
CA GLY A 37 -34.83 -13.98 -106.30
C GLY A 37 -33.32 -13.83 -106.03
N LEU A 38 -32.83 -14.14 -104.83
CA LEU A 38 -31.44 -13.99 -104.42
C LEU A 38 -30.56 -15.13 -104.96
N PRO A 39 -29.32 -14.86 -105.43
CA PRO A 39 -28.43 -15.90 -105.95
C PRO A 39 -28.20 -17.06 -104.97
N LYS A 40 -28.01 -18.28 -105.50
CA LYS A 40 -27.82 -19.51 -104.71
C LYS A 40 -26.64 -19.43 -103.73
N GLU A 41 -25.60 -18.65 -104.05
CA GLU A 41 -24.51 -18.35 -103.11
C GLU A 41 -24.94 -17.51 -101.90
N VAL A 42 -25.88 -16.60 -102.07
CA VAL A 42 -26.41 -15.76 -100.99
C VAL A 42 -27.38 -16.58 -100.14
N GLN A 43 -28.26 -17.38 -100.75
CA GLN A 43 -29.13 -18.32 -100.03
C GLN A 43 -28.33 -19.34 -99.20
N THR A 44 -27.23 -19.89 -99.75
CA THR A 44 -26.36 -20.82 -98.99
C THR A 44 -25.50 -20.13 -97.93
N LYS A 45 -25.14 -18.84 -98.10
CA LYS A 45 -24.54 -18.01 -97.03
C LYS A 45 -25.56 -17.72 -95.93
N LEU A 46 -26.81 -17.38 -96.26
CA LEU A 46 -27.90 -17.17 -95.29
C LEU A 46 -28.18 -18.43 -94.46
N ARG A 47 -28.32 -19.61 -95.09
CA ARG A 47 -28.45 -20.90 -94.37
C ARG A 47 -27.24 -21.24 -93.48
N LYS A 48 -26.05 -20.69 -93.77
CA LYS A 48 -24.88 -20.78 -92.87
C LYS A 48 -24.99 -19.79 -91.72
N PHE A 49 -25.39 -18.54 -91.97
CA PHE A 49 -25.64 -17.56 -90.92
C PHE A 49 -26.72 -18.02 -89.93
N GLU A 50 -27.84 -18.55 -90.40
CA GLU A 50 -28.90 -19.14 -89.56
C GLU A 50 -28.37 -20.29 -88.69
N LYS A 51 -27.53 -21.18 -89.25
CA LYS A 51 -26.83 -22.22 -88.48
C LYS A 51 -25.80 -21.67 -87.48
N TYR A 52 -25.21 -20.50 -87.71
CA TYR A 52 -24.35 -19.83 -86.73
C TYR A 52 -25.16 -19.07 -85.67
N GLU A 53 -26.28 -18.47 -86.03
CA GLU A 53 -27.21 -17.77 -85.13
C GLU A 53 -27.85 -18.74 -84.13
N GLN A 54 -28.16 -19.97 -84.55
CA GLN A 54 -28.59 -21.04 -83.63
C GLN A 54 -27.45 -21.56 -82.73
N LYS A 55 -26.20 -21.59 -83.22
CA LYS A 55 -25.04 -22.10 -82.45
C LYS A 55 -24.40 -21.05 -81.53
N TYR A 56 -24.56 -19.76 -81.81
CA TYR A 56 -23.95 -18.67 -81.03
C TYR A 56 -24.49 -18.57 -79.58
N PRO A 57 -25.81 -18.66 -79.31
CA PRO A 57 -26.33 -18.73 -77.94
C PRO A 57 -25.80 -19.93 -77.15
N LEU A 58 -25.69 -21.10 -77.79
CA LEU A 58 -25.14 -22.31 -77.17
C LEU A 58 -23.65 -22.15 -76.85
N LEU A 59 -22.86 -21.58 -77.76
CA LEU A 59 -21.44 -21.29 -77.53
C LEU A 59 -21.26 -20.22 -76.45
N LEU A 60 -22.10 -19.18 -76.42
CA LEU A 60 -22.10 -18.15 -75.38
C LEU A 60 -22.51 -18.72 -74.01
N GLN A 61 -23.45 -19.67 -73.97
CA GLN A 61 -23.83 -20.38 -72.75
C GLN A 61 -22.72 -21.34 -72.28
N ALA A 62 -22.06 -22.05 -73.20
CA ALA A 62 -20.89 -22.87 -72.90
C ALA A 62 -19.76 -22.00 -72.32
N TYR A 63 -19.41 -20.88 -72.97
CA TYR A 63 -18.41 -19.94 -72.49
C TYR A 63 -18.78 -19.31 -71.13
N LYS A 64 -20.05 -18.96 -70.89
CA LYS A 64 -20.52 -18.50 -69.57
C LYS A 64 -20.37 -19.59 -68.51
N ASN A 65 -20.75 -20.84 -68.82
CA ASN A 65 -20.59 -21.97 -67.91
C ASN A 65 -19.11 -22.29 -67.63
N GLU A 66 -18.25 -22.15 -68.63
CA GLU A 66 -16.79 -22.34 -68.51
C GLU A 66 -16.14 -21.22 -67.70
N LYS A 67 -16.57 -19.96 -67.88
CA LYS A 67 -16.17 -18.84 -67.02
C LYS A 67 -16.62 -19.05 -65.58
N ILE A 68 -17.87 -19.47 -65.34
CA ILE A 68 -18.38 -19.78 -63.99
C ILE A 68 -17.64 -20.98 -63.36
N LYS A 69 -17.22 -21.97 -64.16
CA LYS A 69 -16.32 -23.04 -63.69
C LYS A 69 -14.94 -22.49 -63.33
N SER A 70 -14.37 -21.60 -64.15
CA SER A 70 -13.06 -20.99 -63.92
C SER A 70 -13.06 -20.07 -62.69
N GLU A 71 -14.12 -19.29 -62.47
CA GLU A 71 -14.34 -18.48 -61.26
C GLU A 71 -14.41 -19.39 -60.02
N LYS A 72 -15.22 -20.45 -60.05
CA LYS A 72 -15.27 -21.44 -58.96
C LYS A 72 -13.99 -22.23 -58.76
N PHE A 73 -13.20 -22.41 -59.82
CA PHE A 73 -11.89 -23.05 -59.73
C PHE A 73 -10.87 -22.13 -59.05
N GLN A 74 -10.91 -20.82 -59.34
CA GLN A 74 -10.14 -19.80 -58.63
C GLN A 74 -10.57 -19.67 -57.16
N ASP A 75 -11.88 -19.76 -56.86
CA ASP A 75 -12.36 -19.83 -55.47
C ASP A 75 -11.79 -21.05 -54.72
N VAL A 76 -11.75 -22.22 -55.36
CA VAL A 76 -11.18 -23.46 -54.78
C VAL A 76 -9.66 -23.37 -54.65
N GLU A 77 -8.94 -22.86 -55.67
CA GLU A 77 -7.50 -22.64 -55.61
C GLU A 77 -7.15 -21.64 -54.49
N LYS A 78 -7.92 -20.58 -54.32
CA LYS A 78 -7.79 -19.63 -53.21
C LYS A 78 -8.03 -20.28 -51.85
N VAL A 79 -9.10 -21.06 -51.69
CA VAL A 79 -9.36 -21.80 -50.45
C VAL A 79 -8.25 -22.81 -50.13
N LEU A 80 -7.63 -23.42 -51.15
CA LEU A 80 -6.46 -24.28 -50.97
C LEU A 80 -5.21 -23.49 -50.56
N MET A 81 -4.91 -22.35 -51.20
CA MET A 81 -3.81 -21.45 -50.82
C MET A 81 -3.96 -20.88 -49.40
N GLU A 82 -5.19 -20.65 -48.93
CA GLU A 82 -5.47 -20.14 -47.59
C GLU A 82 -5.39 -21.21 -46.49
N ASN A 83 -5.57 -22.50 -46.81
CA ASN A 83 -5.65 -23.60 -45.83
C ASN A 83 -4.49 -24.61 -45.90
N THR A 84 -3.71 -24.60 -46.98
CA THR A 84 -2.58 -25.51 -47.22
C THR A 84 -1.41 -24.73 -47.87
N PRO A 85 -0.14 -25.12 -47.68
CA PRO A 85 1.02 -24.28 -48.01
C PRO A 85 1.40 -24.31 -49.51
N ILE A 86 0.42 -24.47 -50.41
CA ILE A 86 0.62 -24.73 -51.83
C ILE A 86 0.26 -23.47 -52.63
N SER A 87 1.19 -22.97 -53.44
CA SER A 87 1.06 -21.67 -54.12
C SER A 87 0.38 -21.71 -55.50
N SER A 88 0.06 -22.90 -56.01
CA SER A 88 -0.69 -23.11 -57.26
C SER A 88 -1.18 -24.55 -57.35
N ILE A 89 -2.31 -24.77 -58.03
CA ILE A 89 -2.92 -26.09 -58.22
C ILE A 89 -2.03 -27.12 -58.96
N ASP A 90 -0.94 -26.69 -59.63
CA ASP A 90 0.00 -27.61 -60.30
C ASP A 90 0.87 -28.43 -59.32
N ASP A 91 1.01 -28.02 -58.06
CA ASP A 91 1.79 -28.73 -57.01
C ASP A 91 0.90 -29.62 -56.12
N LEU A 92 0.10 -30.47 -56.76
CA LEU A 92 -0.82 -31.40 -56.09
C LEU A 92 -0.11 -32.51 -55.29
N ASP A 93 1.11 -32.91 -55.66
CA ASP A 93 1.87 -33.97 -54.97
C ASP A 93 2.39 -33.54 -53.58
N SER A 94 2.50 -32.23 -53.33
CA SER A 94 2.79 -31.70 -52.00
C SER A 94 1.59 -31.81 -51.03
N LEU A 95 0.36 -31.91 -51.54
CA LEU A 95 -0.86 -31.97 -50.72
C LEU A 95 -0.99 -33.26 -49.88
N PRO A 96 -0.81 -34.49 -50.44
CA PRO A 96 -0.74 -35.71 -49.63
C PRO A 96 0.39 -35.68 -48.59
N SER A 97 1.52 -35.08 -48.94
CA SER A 97 2.68 -34.95 -48.04
C SER A 97 2.39 -34.04 -46.84
N PHE A 98 1.66 -32.93 -47.07
CA PHE A 98 1.18 -32.03 -46.01
C PHE A 98 0.13 -32.71 -45.11
N PHE A 99 -0.88 -33.37 -45.69
CA PHE A 99 -1.88 -34.10 -44.89
C PHE A 99 -1.27 -35.27 -44.12
N LYS A 100 -0.28 -35.97 -44.68
CA LYS A 100 0.49 -36.97 -43.96
C LYS A 100 1.27 -36.35 -42.80
N ASN A 101 1.95 -35.23 -43.00
CA ASN A 101 2.65 -34.53 -41.93
C ASN A 101 1.70 -34.06 -40.81
N ILE A 102 0.49 -33.58 -41.14
CA ILE A 102 -0.56 -33.28 -40.18
C ILE A 102 -1.02 -34.53 -39.43
N ASN A 103 -1.24 -35.65 -40.11
CA ASN A 103 -1.63 -36.91 -39.47
C ASN A 103 -0.53 -37.47 -38.58
N ASP A 104 0.74 -37.43 -39.02
CA ASP A 104 1.90 -37.85 -38.24
C ASP A 104 2.09 -36.94 -37.00
N LYS A 105 1.92 -35.62 -37.15
CA LYS A 105 1.92 -34.65 -36.05
C LYS A 105 0.74 -34.87 -35.09
N THR A 106 -0.43 -35.24 -35.61
CA THR A 106 -1.63 -35.53 -34.81
C THR A 106 -1.49 -36.88 -34.09
N ALA A 107 -0.84 -37.87 -34.70
CA ALA A 107 -0.45 -39.12 -34.06
C ALA A 107 0.57 -38.87 -32.95
N MET A 108 1.62 -38.06 -33.20
CA MET A 108 2.59 -37.65 -32.17
C MET A 108 1.92 -36.87 -31.03
N LEU A 109 1.00 -35.94 -31.32
CA LEU A 109 0.23 -35.24 -30.28
C LEU A 109 -0.68 -36.20 -29.52
N ASN A 110 -1.33 -37.15 -30.18
CA ASN A 110 -2.15 -38.18 -29.53
C ASN A 110 -1.30 -39.15 -28.70
N ASP A 111 -0.07 -39.45 -29.10
CA ASP A 111 0.85 -40.29 -28.32
C ASP A 111 1.49 -39.51 -27.17
N GLU A 112 1.75 -38.21 -27.32
CA GLU A 112 2.12 -37.32 -26.21
C GLU A 112 0.94 -37.15 -25.24
N ILE A 113 -0.31 -37.06 -25.72
CA ILE A 113 -1.54 -37.05 -24.90
C ILE A 113 -1.73 -38.40 -24.20
N LYS A 114 -1.54 -39.55 -24.86
CA LYS A 114 -1.54 -40.88 -24.22
C LYS A 114 -0.46 -40.98 -23.16
N LYS A 115 0.73 -40.43 -23.41
CA LYS A 115 1.88 -40.43 -22.50
C LYS A 115 1.69 -39.48 -21.32
N LEU A 116 1.09 -38.30 -21.52
CA LEU A 116 0.69 -37.37 -20.46
C LEU A 116 -0.48 -37.94 -19.64
N SER A 117 -1.47 -38.56 -20.28
CA SER A 117 -2.57 -39.27 -19.63
C SER A 117 -2.06 -40.51 -18.87
N ALA A 118 -1.08 -41.24 -19.40
CA ALA A 118 -0.40 -42.32 -18.68
C ALA A 118 0.47 -41.78 -17.53
N LEU A 119 1.07 -40.59 -17.64
CA LEU A 119 1.79 -39.94 -16.54
C LEU A 119 0.83 -39.40 -15.46
N GLN A 120 -0.37 -38.91 -15.82
CA GLN A 120 -1.43 -38.59 -14.87
C GLN A 120 -1.95 -39.87 -14.19
N SER A 121 -2.28 -40.90 -14.98
CA SER A 121 -2.73 -42.21 -14.51
C SER A 121 -1.70 -42.87 -13.59
N ASN A 122 -0.40 -42.78 -13.89
CA ASN A 122 0.68 -43.26 -13.03
C ASN A 122 0.93 -42.39 -11.77
N ASN A 123 0.41 -41.16 -11.71
CA ASN A 123 0.35 -40.38 -10.47
C ASN A 123 -0.89 -40.69 -9.62
N THR A 124 -1.96 -41.25 -10.21
CA THR A 124 -3.16 -41.72 -9.48
C THR A 124 -3.10 -43.19 -9.09
N SER A 125 -2.38 -44.04 -9.83
CA SER A 125 -2.34 -45.50 -9.64
C SER A 125 -1.68 -45.98 -8.36
N THR A 126 -1.09 -45.08 -7.55
CA THR A 126 -0.61 -45.39 -6.19
C THR A 126 -1.71 -45.40 -5.13
N LYS A 127 -3.00 -45.23 -5.49
CA LYS A 127 -4.14 -45.34 -4.56
C LYS A 127 -5.14 -46.43 -4.91
N ASP A 128 -5.57 -46.52 -6.16
CA ASP A 128 -6.75 -47.32 -6.53
C ASP A 128 -6.43 -48.76 -6.95
N ALA A 129 -5.41 -49.37 -6.31
CA ALA A 129 -4.97 -50.75 -6.54
C ALA A 129 -5.89 -51.80 -5.85
N SER A 130 -7.16 -51.48 -5.65
CA SER A 130 -8.11 -52.33 -4.92
C SER A 130 -9.58 -51.99 -5.28
N LEU A 131 -10.13 -52.69 -6.28
CA LEU A 131 -11.39 -53.47 -6.14
C LEU A 131 -11.77 -54.17 -7.45
N ASN A 132 -12.13 -55.45 -7.33
CA ASN A 132 -12.99 -56.26 -8.20
C ASN A 132 -12.56 -56.53 -9.66
N ALA A 133 -12.04 -57.74 -9.87
CA ALA A 133 -12.22 -58.49 -11.11
C ALA A 133 -13.54 -59.31 -11.07
N GLU A 134 -13.88 -59.97 -12.20
CA GLU A 134 -14.97 -60.96 -12.37
C GLU A 134 -16.40 -60.35 -12.28
N VAL A 135 -17.35 -60.67 -13.16
CA VAL A 135 -17.73 -61.98 -13.73
C VAL A 135 -17.84 -61.96 -15.27
N SER A 136 -17.70 -63.13 -15.90
CA SER A 136 -17.85 -63.35 -17.36
C SER A 136 -19.19 -63.99 -17.75
N HIS A 137 -19.68 -63.78 -18.98
CA HIS A 137 -20.03 -64.90 -19.89
C HIS A 137 -20.26 -64.45 -21.36
N GLU A 138 -19.44 -65.01 -22.25
CA GLU A 138 -19.69 -65.44 -23.63
C GLU A 138 -20.50 -64.61 -24.66
N LYS A 139 -19.73 -63.97 -25.56
CA LYS A 139 -19.75 -64.19 -27.03
C LYS A 139 -21.14 -64.25 -27.73
N HIS A 140 -21.53 -63.14 -28.38
CA HIS A 140 -21.56 -63.04 -29.87
C HIS A 140 -22.11 -61.71 -30.47
N HIS A 141 -22.04 -60.56 -29.79
CA HIS A 141 -22.43 -59.24 -30.36
C HIS A 141 -21.39 -58.09 -30.21
N THR A 142 -20.21 -58.37 -29.64
CA THR A 142 -19.25 -57.39 -29.08
C THR A 142 -18.64 -56.35 -30.04
N GLY A 143 -18.94 -56.39 -31.34
CA GLY A 143 -18.61 -55.30 -32.27
C GLY A 143 -19.71 -54.23 -32.37
N SER A 144 -20.97 -54.66 -32.38
CA SER A 144 -22.12 -53.75 -32.48
C SER A 144 -22.37 -53.06 -31.15
N ASP A 145 -22.37 -53.80 -30.04
CA ASP A 145 -22.67 -53.23 -28.72
C ASP A 145 -21.56 -52.30 -28.22
N ALA A 146 -20.30 -52.54 -28.62
CA ALA A 146 -19.20 -51.63 -28.30
C ALA A 146 -19.33 -50.29 -29.04
N LEU A 147 -19.67 -50.34 -30.34
CA LEU A 147 -19.97 -49.14 -31.12
C LEU A 147 -21.25 -48.45 -30.64
N GLN A 148 -22.30 -49.18 -30.28
CA GLN A 148 -23.53 -48.61 -29.76
C GLN A 148 -23.29 -47.94 -28.40
N ASN A 149 -22.65 -48.60 -27.42
CA ASN A 149 -22.28 -47.98 -26.14
C ASN A 149 -21.34 -46.76 -26.32
N GLN A 150 -20.51 -46.73 -27.37
CA GLN A 150 -19.67 -45.57 -27.67
C GLN A 150 -20.45 -44.45 -28.38
N ILE A 151 -21.42 -44.77 -29.23
CA ILE A 151 -22.39 -43.82 -29.80
C ILE A 151 -23.27 -43.24 -28.69
N ASP A 152 -23.80 -44.08 -27.80
CA ASP A 152 -24.67 -43.68 -26.69
C ASP A 152 -23.92 -42.72 -25.75
N LYS A 153 -22.68 -43.06 -25.37
CA LYS A 153 -21.80 -42.16 -24.60
C LYS A 153 -21.45 -40.87 -25.34
N LEU A 154 -21.14 -40.93 -26.64
CA LEU A 154 -20.92 -39.73 -27.44
C LEU A 154 -22.19 -38.89 -27.59
N THR A 155 -23.39 -39.49 -27.56
CA THR A 155 -24.65 -38.75 -27.52
C THR A 155 -24.94 -38.18 -26.13
N GLU A 156 -24.56 -38.85 -25.05
CA GLU A 156 -24.66 -38.36 -23.67
C GLU A 156 -23.69 -37.17 -23.46
N GLU A 157 -22.43 -37.30 -23.89
CA GLU A 157 -21.44 -36.22 -23.96
C GLU A 157 -21.92 -35.06 -24.86
N LEU A 158 -22.58 -35.32 -26.00
CA LEU A 158 -23.19 -34.26 -26.83
C LEU A 158 -24.46 -33.67 -26.22
N GLU A 159 -25.18 -34.38 -25.36
CA GLU A 159 -26.34 -33.87 -24.63
C GLU A 159 -25.88 -32.98 -23.48
N ASP A 160 -24.80 -33.34 -22.80
CA ASP A 160 -24.18 -32.54 -21.74
C ASP A 160 -23.43 -31.32 -22.30
N LEU A 161 -22.67 -31.43 -23.39
CA LEU A 161 -22.11 -30.26 -24.09
C LEU A 161 -23.20 -29.31 -24.60
N LYS A 162 -24.40 -29.80 -24.95
CA LYS A 162 -25.56 -28.94 -25.26
C LYS A 162 -26.10 -28.23 -24.02
N LYS A 163 -26.17 -28.89 -22.86
CA LYS A 163 -26.56 -28.27 -21.58
C LYS A 163 -25.55 -27.19 -21.21
N GLU A 164 -24.26 -27.50 -21.22
CA GLU A 164 -23.18 -26.52 -21.01
C GLU A 164 -23.26 -25.36 -22.02
N CYS A 165 -23.57 -25.61 -23.30
CA CYS A 165 -23.78 -24.56 -24.28
C CYS A 165 -24.99 -23.65 -23.97
N GLU A 166 -26.13 -24.19 -23.50
CA GLU A 166 -27.28 -23.38 -23.08
C GLU A 166 -27.02 -22.65 -21.74
N GLU A 167 -26.25 -23.23 -20.82
CA GLU A 167 -25.78 -22.56 -19.60
C GLU A 167 -24.77 -21.44 -19.90
N HIS A 168 -23.84 -21.65 -20.82
CA HIS A 168 -22.95 -20.60 -21.33
C HIS A 168 -23.73 -19.52 -22.10
N LYS A 169 -24.74 -19.88 -22.88
CA LYS A 169 -25.60 -18.94 -23.62
C LYS A 169 -26.51 -18.12 -22.69
N THR A 170 -27.00 -18.69 -21.60
CA THR A 170 -27.77 -17.96 -20.58
C THR A 170 -26.88 -17.09 -19.69
N THR A 171 -25.68 -17.54 -19.31
CA THR A 171 -24.70 -16.72 -18.56
C THR A 171 -24.11 -15.59 -19.40
N VAL A 172 -23.82 -15.80 -20.69
CA VAL A 172 -23.46 -14.72 -21.63
C VAL A 172 -24.61 -13.70 -21.77
N LYS A 173 -25.87 -14.14 -21.73
CA LYS A 173 -27.02 -13.24 -21.76
C LYS A 173 -27.13 -12.41 -20.48
N THR A 174 -27.00 -13.01 -19.29
CA THR A 174 -27.05 -12.25 -18.02
C THR A 174 -25.85 -11.32 -17.85
N GLN A 175 -24.65 -11.72 -18.32
CA GLN A 175 -23.49 -10.83 -18.41
C GLN A 175 -23.75 -9.65 -19.34
N ARG A 176 -24.31 -9.89 -20.54
CA ARG A 176 -24.68 -8.81 -21.48
C ARG A 176 -25.70 -7.84 -20.87
N ASP A 177 -26.70 -8.37 -20.16
CA ASP A 177 -27.69 -7.55 -19.47
C ASP A 177 -27.07 -6.76 -18.30
N GLN A 178 -26.07 -7.30 -17.60
CA GLN A 178 -25.27 -6.56 -16.61
C GLN A 178 -24.40 -5.47 -17.26
N THR A 179 -23.71 -5.77 -18.36
CA THR A 179 -22.95 -4.77 -19.14
C THR A 179 -23.86 -3.62 -19.59
N SER A 180 -25.07 -3.92 -20.06
CA SER A 180 -26.03 -2.90 -20.51
C SER A 180 -26.55 -1.97 -19.40
N LYS A 181 -26.41 -2.37 -18.12
CA LYS A 181 -26.67 -1.52 -16.96
C LYS A 181 -25.43 -0.69 -16.62
N LEU A 182 -24.27 -1.34 -16.55
CA LEU A 182 -23.00 -0.66 -16.28
C LEU A 182 -22.65 0.43 -17.32
N THR A 183 -23.06 0.27 -18.59
CA THR A 183 -22.93 1.33 -19.59
C THR A 183 -23.84 2.53 -19.32
N LYS A 184 -25.06 2.31 -18.82
CA LYS A 184 -25.96 3.40 -18.41
C LYS A 184 -25.49 4.08 -17.13
N ASP A 185 -25.04 3.31 -16.15
CA ASP A 185 -24.42 3.83 -14.93
C ASP A 185 -23.14 4.65 -15.22
N LEU A 186 -22.48 4.40 -16.36
CA LEU A 186 -21.36 5.20 -16.88
C LEU A 186 -21.86 6.46 -17.61
N GLU A 187 -22.80 6.33 -18.55
CA GLU A 187 -23.43 7.48 -19.23
C GLU A 187 -24.00 8.51 -18.24
N GLU A 188 -24.72 8.05 -17.20
CA GLU A 188 -25.22 8.91 -16.13
C GLU A 188 -24.08 9.59 -15.36
N LYS A 189 -23.01 8.86 -15.02
CA LYS A 189 -21.84 9.45 -14.34
C LYS A 189 -21.07 10.44 -15.21
N ASP A 190 -20.94 10.19 -16.50
CA ASP A 190 -20.27 11.10 -17.42
C ASP A 190 -21.06 12.42 -17.57
N THR A 191 -22.40 12.37 -17.61
CA THR A 191 -23.20 13.63 -17.53
C THR A 191 -23.06 14.35 -16.19
N ILE A 192 -22.92 13.62 -15.07
CA ILE A 192 -22.66 14.23 -13.75
C ILE A 192 -21.26 14.87 -13.73
N ILE A 193 -20.26 14.22 -14.30
CA ILE A 193 -18.88 14.75 -14.42
C ILE A 193 -18.85 15.99 -15.31
N GLU A 194 -19.58 16.00 -16.43
CA GLU A 194 -19.68 17.18 -17.30
C GLU A 194 -20.34 18.36 -16.59
N ASN A 195 -21.43 18.12 -15.86
CA ASN A 195 -22.07 19.15 -15.02
C ASN A 195 -21.15 19.66 -13.88
N GLN A 196 -20.41 18.78 -13.21
CA GLN A 196 -19.42 19.20 -12.20
C GLN A 196 -18.27 20.02 -12.83
N LYS A 197 -17.89 19.71 -14.08
CA LYS A 197 -16.85 20.42 -14.83
C LYS A 197 -17.31 21.83 -15.25
N THR A 198 -18.58 22.03 -15.62
CA THR A 198 -19.13 23.37 -15.87
C THR A 198 -19.25 24.18 -14.56
N GLU A 199 -19.68 23.56 -13.46
CA GLU A 199 -19.68 24.20 -12.13
C GLU A 199 -18.27 24.65 -11.68
N LEU A 200 -17.25 23.81 -11.88
CA LEU A 200 -15.86 24.15 -11.54
C LEU A 200 -15.35 25.32 -12.40
N TYR A 201 -15.70 25.36 -13.69
CA TYR A 201 -15.35 26.46 -14.58
C TYR A 201 -16.06 27.78 -14.19
N GLU A 202 -17.30 27.72 -13.69
CA GLU A 202 -17.96 28.88 -13.09
C GLU A 202 -17.32 29.34 -11.77
N LYS A 203 -16.92 28.39 -10.91
CA LYS A 203 -16.28 28.68 -9.61
C LYS A 203 -14.91 29.34 -9.83
N SER A 204 -14.10 28.82 -10.74
CA SER A 204 -12.85 29.45 -11.20
C SER A 204 -13.09 30.89 -11.71
N LYS A 205 -14.10 31.13 -12.55
CA LYS A 205 -14.46 32.49 -13.00
C LYS A 205 -14.96 33.44 -11.90
N LYS A 206 -15.37 32.93 -10.75
CA LYS A 206 -15.74 33.72 -9.56
C LYS A 206 -14.49 33.98 -8.70
N GLU A 207 -13.57 33.03 -8.63
CA GLU A 207 -12.26 33.15 -7.96
C GLU A 207 -11.31 34.12 -8.68
N ASP A 208 -11.27 34.12 -10.02
CA ASP A 208 -10.51 35.10 -10.82
C ASP A 208 -10.99 36.55 -10.60
N LYS A 209 -12.30 36.73 -10.35
CA LYS A 209 -12.89 38.03 -10.01
C LYS A 209 -12.52 38.43 -8.59
N LEU A 210 -12.74 37.55 -7.60
CA LEU A 210 -12.38 37.80 -6.20
C LEU A 210 -10.89 38.07 -6.01
N THR A 211 -10.00 37.38 -6.73
CA THR A 211 -8.55 37.65 -6.68
C THR A 211 -8.17 38.95 -7.39
N SER A 212 -8.96 39.42 -8.36
CA SER A 212 -8.80 40.75 -8.97
C SER A 212 -9.28 41.87 -8.03
N GLU A 213 -10.43 41.69 -7.39
CA GLU A 213 -10.97 42.59 -6.35
C GLU A 213 -10.03 42.67 -5.13
N LEU A 214 -9.43 41.54 -4.71
CA LEU A 214 -8.41 41.52 -3.66
C LEU A 214 -7.13 42.26 -4.06
N LYS A 215 -6.68 42.18 -5.32
CA LYS A 215 -5.55 42.99 -5.82
C LYS A 215 -5.88 44.48 -5.77
N GLU A 216 -7.07 44.88 -6.24
CA GLU A 216 -7.51 46.28 -6.21
C GLU A 216 -7.66 46.81 -4.76
N ASN A 217 -8.19 45.99 -3.85
CA ASN A 217 -8.30 46.34 -2.44
C ASN A 217 -6.94 46.38 -1.74
N ASN A 218 -5.98 45.52 -2.09
CA ASN A 218 -4.60 45.62 -1.59
C ASN A 218 -3.89 46.89 -2.08
N ILE A 219 -4.14 47.33 -3.33
CA ILE A 219 -3.64 48.62 -3.83
C ILE A 219 -4.25 49.78 -3.04
N LYS A 220 -5.55 49.74 -2.75
CA LYS A 220 -6.22 50.74 -1.89
C LYS A 220 -5.63 50.75 -0.48
N ILE A 221 -5.43 49.58 0.14
CA ILE A 221 -4.79 49.44 1.46
C ILE A 221 -3.38 50.03 1.44
N ALA A 222 -2.56 49.74 0.43
CA ALA A 222 -1.22 50.33 0.30
C ALA A 222 -1.26 51.87 0.22
N SER A 223 -2.19 52.44 -0.56
CA SER A 223 -2.37 53.91 -0.63
C SER A 223 -2.87 54.53 0.69
N TYR A 224 -3.72 53.81 1.44
CA TYR A 224 -4.12 54.24 2.78
C TYR A 224 -2.98 54.11 3.79
N GLU A 225 -2.14 53.08 3.70
CA GLU A 225 -0.92 52.98 4.50
C GLU A 225 0.06 54.11 4.23
N GLU A 226 0.26 54.52 2.97
CA GLU A 226 1.09 55.70 2.64
C GLU A 226 0.48 56.99 3.20
N SER A 227 -0.85 57.15 3.10
CA SER A 227 -1.57 58.27 3.70
C SER A 227 -1.46 58.29 5.24
N ILE A 228 -1.48 57.12 5.89
CA ILE A 228 -1.26 56.98 7.34
C ILE A 228 0.20 57.30 7.69
N LYS A 229 1.18 56.77 6.96
CA LYS A 229 2.62 57.07 7.16
C LYS A 229 2.91 58.57 6.99
N SER A 230 2.28 59.22 6.02
CA SER A 230 2.34 60.68 5.82
C SER A 230 1.74 61.43 7.02
N LYS A 231 0.53 61.06 7.47
CA LYS A 231 -0.10 61.65 8.66
C LYS A 231 0.65 61.38 9.96
N ASP A 232 1.29 60.23 10.10
CA ASP A 232 2.18 59.94 11.24
C ASP A 232 3.45 60.81 11.18
N MET A 233 3.99 61.12 9.99
CA MET A 233 5.06 62.11 9.86
C MET A 233 4.58 63.52 10.25
N GLU A 234 3.37 63.92 9.83
CA GLU A 234 2.76 65.20 10.25
C GLU A 234 2.51 65.25 11.77
N ILE A 235 1.94 64.19 12.37
CA ILE A 235 1.70 64.06 13.81
C ILE A 235 3.01 64.08 14.59
N ASN A 236 4.07 63.44 14.11
CA ASN A 236 5.39 63.49 14.73
C ASN A 236 6.05 64.89 14.54
N GLY A 237 5.80 65.57 13.43
CA GLY A 237 6.19 66.97 13.22
C GLY A 237 5.46 67.94 14.15
N LEU A 238 4.16 67.73 14.38
CA LEU A 238 3.34 68.47 15.34
C LEU A 238 3.73 68.16 16.78
N LYS A 239 4.09 66.90 17.10
CA LYS A 239 4.67 66.54 18.41
C LYS A 239 6.02 67.19 18.66
N ARG A 240 6.88 67.30 17.64
CA ARG A 240 8.12 68.09 17.75
C ARG A 240 7.78 69.55 18.05
N LYS A 241 6.93 70.20 17.24
CA LYS A 241 6.48 71.58 17.49
C LYS A 241 5.85 71.79 18.87
N LEU A 242 5.08 70.81 19.39
CA LEU A 242 4.54 70.85 20.76
C LEU A 242 5.64 70.71 21.82
N SER A 243 6.60 69.81 21.63
CA SER A 243 7.76 69.69 22.54
C SER A 243 8.68 70.92 22.47
N ASP A 244 8.84 71.53 21.30
CA ASP A 244 9.57 72.78 21.12
C ASP A 244 8.85 73.93 21.86
N LEU A 245 7.51 74.01 21.78
CA LEU A 245 6.69 74.95 22.56
C LEU A 245 6.81 74.72 24.09
N GLU A 246 6.68 73.46 24.54
CA GLU A 246 6.81 73.04 25.95
C GLU A 246 8.22 73.34 26.53
N ASN A 247 9.26 73.26 25.69
CA ASN A 247 10.62 73.68 26.03
C ASN A 247 10.76 75.22 26.05
N THR A 248 10.05 75.97 25.20
CA THR A 248 10.07 77.44 25.23
C THR A 248 9.36 78.05 26.44
N GLU A 249 8.26 77.48 26.93
CA GLU A 249 7.60 77.98 28.16
C GLU A 249 8.53 77.94 29.38
N ASN A 250 9.45 76.96 29.43
CA ASN A 250 10.35 76.79 30.57
C ASN A 250 11.63 77.66 30.53
N THR A 251 11.93 78.36 29.42
CA THR A 251 13.23 79.07 29.28
C THR A 251 13.22 80.45 28.58
N LYS A 252 12.23 81.33 28.85
CA LYS A 252 12.44 82.77 29.14
C LYS A 252 11.14 83.56 29.33
N ASN A 253 11.08 84.38 30.38
CA ASN A 253 10.20 85.55 30.41
C ASN A 253 10.78 86.68 29.54
N ASN A 254 9.88 87.51 29.00
CA ASN A 254 10.08 88.75 28.24
C ASN A 254 10.74 88.69 26.84
N ASP A 255 9.99 89.31 25.91
CA ASP A 255 10.44 90.20 24.83
C ASP A 255 11.27 89.70 23.62
N ASN A 256 10.51 89.46 22.55
CA ASN A 256 10.56 90.20 21.27
C ASN A 256 11.72 90.05 20.25
N VAL A 257 11.34 89.41 19.13
CA VAL A 257 11.41 89.95 17.74
C VAL A 257 12.67 89.73 16.87
N SER A 258 12.38 89.60 15.55
CA SER A 258 13.24 89.61 14.35
C SER A 258 14.06 88.36 13.98
N SER A 259 13.47 87.60 13.05
CA SER A 259 14.06 86.75 12.00
C SER A 259 14.57 87.63 10.81
N PRO A 260 14.78 87.22 9.52
CA PRO A 260 14.51 85.93 8.83
C PRO A 260 15.53 85.52 7.70
N LEU A 261 15.09 84.66 6.75
CA LEU A 261 15.64 84.32 5.41
C LEU A 261 16.89 83.37 5.34
N ASN A 262 17.07 82.50 4.32
CA ASN A 262 16.14 81.97 3.28
C ASN A 262 16.64 80.65 2.62
N THR A 263 15.75 79.95 1.88
CA THR A 263 15.86 79.09 0.64
C THR A 263 17.15 78.30 0.26
N GLU A 264 17.18 77.28 -0.64
CA GLU A 264 16.22 76.76 -1.63
C GLU A 264 16.39 75.25 -2.00
N GLN A 265 15.27 74.60 -2.35
CA GLN A 265 14.96 73.49 -3.30
C GLN A 265 15.94 72.35 -3.75
N ALA A 266 15.32 71.15 -3.91
CA ALA A 266 15.53 70.10 -4.95
C ALA A 266 16.80 69.20 -4.91
N SER A 267 16.80 67.90 -5.32
CA SER A 267 15.77 67.04 -5.97
C SER A 267 16.02 65.51 -5.82
N ILE A 268 14.93 64.72 -5.82
CA ILE A 268 14.73 63.38 -6.43
C ILE A 268 15.43 62.10 -5.87
N SER A 269 14.56 61.20 -5.39
CA SER A 269 14.50 59.70 -5.46
C SER A 269 15.65 58.74 -5.07
N ASN A 270 15.33 57.91 -4.06
CA ASN A 270 15.82 56.54 -3.78
C ASN A 270 15.19 55.50 -4.76
N VAL A 271 15.49 54.18 -4.78
CA VAL A 271 16.22 53.27 -3.87
C VAL A 271 16.87 52.08 -4.63
N ASN A 272 17.79 51.33 -3.99
CA ASN A 272 18.32 50.04 -4.48
C ASN A 272 17.52 48.82 -3.97
N GLU A 273 17.48 47.74 -4.75
CA GLU A 273 17.14 46.40 -4.24
C GLU A 273 18.31 45.77 -3.46
N SER A 274 18.01 44.96 -2.43
CA SER A 274 18.99 44.01 -1.86
C SER A 274 18.36 42.85 -1.08
N ASN A 275 18.67 41.62 -1.52
CA ASN A 275 18.96 40.40 -0.74
C ASN A 275 18.19 40.04 0.57
N SER A 276 17.72 38.78 0.60
CA SER A 276 18.05 37.72 1.59
C SER A 276 18.29 38.05 3.08
N THR A 277 17.77 37.22 4.01
CA THR A 277 18.61 36.50 5.02
C THR A 277 17.85 35.55 5.96
N ASN A 278 18.62 34.67 6.63
CA ASN A 278 18.21 33.80 7.73
C ASN A 278 18.24 34.48 9.12
N GLY A 279 17.15 34.36 9.88
CA GLY A 279 17.16 33.70 11.21
C GLY A 279 17.78 34.33 12.48
N LYS A 280 17.16 33.94 13.62
CA LYS A 280 17.67 33.86 15.02
C LYS A 280 17.71 35.12 15.94
N LYS A 281 16.72 35.10 16.85
CA LYS A 281 16.86 35.16 18.34
C LYS A 281 17.18 36.48 19.10
N LYS A 282 16.25 36.76 20.04
CA LYS A 282 16.43 37.01 21.51
C LYS A 282 16.31 38.45 22.10
N LYS A 283 15.42 38.49 23.11
CA LYS A 283 15.48 39.19 24.42
C LYS A 283 15.07 40.68 24.54
N ASN A 284 13.98 40.84 25.31
CA ASN A 284 13.80 41.87 26.36
C ASN A 284 13.55 43.33 25.86
N LYS A 285 13.01 44.27 26.67
CA LYS A 285 12.79 44.31 28.14
C LYS A 285 11.68 45.31 28.51
N LYS A 286 10.91 45.00 29.57
CA LYS A 286 10.30 45.92 30.57
C LYS A 286 9.40 47.11 30.15
N ASN A 287 8.27 47.18 30.87
CA ASN A 287 7.67 48.38 31.50
C ASN A 287 6.95 49.43 30.62
N LYS A 288 6.13 50.35 31.17
CA LYS A 288 5.22 50.40 32.36
C LYS A 288 4.67 51.85 32.42
N LYS A 289 3.41 52.04 32.83
CA LYS A 289 2.70 53.31 33.17
C LYS A 289 1.77 53.96 32.11
N LYS A 290 0.48 53.56 32.20
CA LYS A 290 -0.69 54.44 32.45
C LYS A 290 -0.40 55.52 33.52
N PRO A 291 -1.10 56.68 33.60
CA PRO A 291 -2.57 56.83 33.68
C PRO A 291 -3.12 57.86 32.65
N ALA A 292 -4.37 58.32 32.62
CA ALA A 292 -5.43 58.50 33.64
C ALA A 292 -6.83 58.67 32.96
N ASN A 293 -8.01 58.75 33.61
CA ASN A 293 -8.43 58.43 34.98
C ASN A 293 -9.96 58.13 35.06
N GLN A 294 -10.41 57.66 36.23
CA GLN A 294 -11.74 57.71 36.90
C GLN A 294 -12.55 56.39 36.90
N LYS A 295 -13.19 55.96 38.00
CA LYS A 295 -13.04 56.26 39.46
C LYS A 295 -13.68 55.11 40.30
N GLU A 296 -13.85 55.23 41.62
CA GLU A 296 -12.92 54.93 42.75
C GLU A 296 -13.68 55.20 44.09
N GLU A 297 -13.30 54.69 45.27
CA GLU A 297 -12.14 53.85 45.60
C GLU A 297 -12.48 52.34 45.68
N TYR A 298 -12.67 51.59 46.78
CA TYR A 298 -12.62 51.73 48.26
C TYR A 298 -12.44 50.29 48.83
N THR A 299 -12.00 49.92 50.04
CA THR A 299 -11.04 50.35 51.12
C THR A 299 -11.01 49.15 52.11
N SER A 300 -10.03 48.84 52.96
CA SER A 300 -8.75 49.42 53.41
C SER A 300 -7.63 48.32 53.33
N PHE A 301 -6.36 48.40 53.77
CA PHE A 301 -5.54 49.23 54.67
C PHE A 301 -5.67 48.94 56.20
N VAL A 302 -4.60 48.79 57.01
CA VAL A 302 -3.10 48.82 56.81
C VAL A 302 -2.50 47.40 57.09
N ALA A 303 -1.38 47.00 57.77
CA ALA A 303 -0.15 47.52 58.45
C ALA A 303 0.79 46.28 58.75
N GLU A 304 2.11 46.31 59.03
CA GLU A 304 3.17 47.33 58.85
C GLU A 304 4.61 46.74 58.67
N GLU A 305 5.45 46.53 59.71
CA GLU A 305 6.94 46.45 59.58
C GLU A 305 7.71 45.18 60.09
N LYS A 306 8.63 44.71 59.22
CA LYS A 306 10.06 44.31 59.42
C LYS A 306 10.57 43.36 60.54
N SER A 307 11.41 42.42 60.06
CA SER A 307 12.80 42.05 60.51
C SER A 307 13.04 40.61 61.02
N ALA A 308 14.31 40.20 60.93
CA ALA A 308 14.92 38.90 61.27
C ALA A 308 16.32 39.18 61.88
N PRO A 309 17.05 38.27 62.57
CA PRO A 309 17.35 36.89 62.15
C PRO A 309 17.22 35.81 63.26
N GLY A 310 17.33 34.53 62.89
CA GLY A 310 17.07 33.39 63.78
C GLY A 310 18.28 32.56 64.22
N SER A 311 17.98 31.50 64.96
CA SER A 311 18.84 30.36 65.30
C SER A 311 17.99 29.09 65.39
N LYS A 312 18.57 27.90 65.18
CA LYS A 312 17.87 26.61 65.27
C LYS A 312 18.04 25.98 66.65
N ASP A 313 17.00 25.29 67.11
CA ASP A 313 17.09 23.95 67.68
C ASP A 313 15.72 23.24 67.49
N MET A 314 15.66 21.92 67.66
CA MET A 314 14.60 21.03 67.16
C MET A 314 14.00 20.10 68.25
N ASP A 315 12.97 19.35 67.86
CA ASP A 315 12.52 18.05 68.39
C ASP A 315 11.85 17.95 69.79
N ASN A 316 10.52 17.80 69.76
CA ASN A 316 9.87 16.67 70.49
C ASN A 316 8.42 16.35 70.05
N GLU A 317 7.68 17.28 69.44
CA GLU A 317 6.22 17.11 69.27
C GLU A 317 5.80 16.40 67.97
N GLU A 318 6.39 16.71 66.81
CA GLU A 318 5.96 16.12 65.52
C GLU A 318 6.10 14.59 65.48
N TYR A 319 7.20 14.03 66.02
CA TYR A 319 7.38 12.58 66.11
C TYR A 319 6.28 11.89 66.94
N LYS A 320 5.70 12.62 67.91
CA LYS A 320 4.63 12.13 68.78
C LYS A 320 3.25 12.23 68.15
N SER A 321 3.03 13.17 67.22
CA SER A 321 1.85 13.19 66.34
C SER A 321 1.94 12.06 65.31
N LEU A 322 3.07 11.95 64.61
CA LEU A 322 3.26 10.97 63.55
C LEU A 322 3.19 9.51 64.07
N LEU A 323 3.66 9.26 65.31
CA LEU A 323 3.52 7.97 65.95
C LEU A 323 2.09 7.67 66.45
N LYS A 324 1.25 8.68 66.69
CA LYS A 324 -0.20 8.48 66.84
C LYS A 324 -0.81 8.13 65.48
N GLU A 325 -0.65 9.00 64.49
CA GLU A 325 -1.22 8.83 63.15
C GLU A 325 -0.87 7.47 62.52
N PHE A 326 0.34 6.96 62.73
CA PHE A 326 0.74 5.63 62.25
C PHE A 326 0.05 4.47 63.00
N ASN A 327 -0.22 4.61 64.31
CA ASN A 327 -1.00 3.62 65.05
C ASN A 327 -2.50 3.74 64.75
N ASP A 328 -3.03 4.95 64.60
CA ASP A 328 -4.41 5.22 64.19
C ASP A 328 -4.68 4.65 62.79
N PHE A 329 -3.72 4.76 61.86
CA PHE A 329 -3.79 4.13 60.54
C PHE A 329 -3.72 2.59 60.61
N LYS A 330 -2.99 2.03 61.59
CA LYS A 330 -2.86 0.58 61.81
C LYS A 330 -4.11 -0.02 62.47
N GLU A 331 -4.76 0.70 63.37
CA GLU A 331 -6.09 0.35 63.87
C GLU A 331 -7.16 0.55 62.79
N GLY A 332 -7.09 1.64 62.01
CA GLY A 332 -7.95 1.86 60.84
C GLY A 332 -7.85 0.74 59.81
N HIS A 333 -6.66 0.18 59.56
CA HIS A 333 -6.51 -0.96 58.66
C HIS A 333 -7.15 -2.25 59.22
N LYS A 334 -7.09 -2.48 60.53
CA LYS A 334 -7.85 -3.57 61.19
C LYS A 334 -9.35 -3.33 61.12
N GLN A 335 -9.80 -2.10 61.38
CA GLN A 335 -11.20 -1.73 61.28
C GLN A 335 -11.72 -1.93 59.84
N CYS A 336 -10.94 -1.61 58.80
CA CYS A 336 -11.28 -1.93 57.41
C CYS A 336 -11.36 -3.44 57.11
N GLU A 337 -10.63 -4.28 57.84
CA GLU A 337 -10.65 -5.74 57.70
C GLU A 337 -11.87 -6.34 58.44
N ASP A 338 -12.14 -5.88 59.65
CA ASP A 338 -13.38 -6.17 60.40
C ASP A 338 -14.64 -5.67 59.66
N ILE A 339 -14.57 -4.50 59.02
CA ILE A 339 -15.66 -3.94 58.21
C ILE A 339 -15.88 -4.78 56.95
N LYS A 340 -14.84 -5.34 56.33
CA LYS A 340 -15.00 -6.30 55.21
C LYS A 340 -15.74 -7.56 55.66
N LEU A 341 -15.30 -8.18 56.76
CA LEU A 341 -15.96 -9.37 57.31
C LEU A 341 -17.42 -9.08 57.66
N LYS A 342 -17.70 -7.97 58.36
CA LYS A 342 -19.06 -7.51 58.66
C LYS A 342 -19.88 -7.16 57.42
N PHE A 343 -19.25 -6.69 56.34
CA PHE A 343 -19.93 -6.43 55.06
C PHE A 343 -20.29 -7.73 54.33
N GLU A 344 -19.48 -8.79 54.44
CA GLU A 344 -19.80 -10.11 53.90
C GLU A 344 -20.85 -10.84 54.75
N GLU A 345 -20.85 -10.67 56.08
CA GLU A 345 -21.94 -11.10 56.97
C GLU A 345 -23.24 -10.35 56.68
N LEU A 346 -23.22 -9.00 56.62
CA LEU A 346 -24.38 -8.18 56.27
C LEU A 346 -24.90 -8.47 54.86
N LYS A 347 -24.05 -8.89 53.92
CA LYS A 347 -24.46 -9.33 52.59
C LYS A 347 -25.18 -10.68 52.64
N SER A 348 -24.64 -11.65 53.37
CA SER A 348 -25.29 -12.94 53.66
C SER A 348 -26.64 -12.78 54.37
N GLU A 349 -26.75 -11.78 55.26
CA GLU A 349 -27.99 -11.44 55.97
C GLU A 349 -28.98 -10.69 55.06
N ASN A 350 -28.52 -9.73 54.26
CA ASN A 350 -29.33 -9.06 53.23
C ASN A 350 -29.91 -10.06 52.21
N ASP A 351 -29.13 -11.06 51.77
CA ASP A 351 -29.60 -12.05 50.80
C ASP A 351 -30.68 -12.98 51.40
N LYS A 352 -30.66 -13.22 52.73
CA LYS A 352 -31.76 -13.86 53.47
C LYS A 352 -32.98 -12.96 53.62
N ILE A 353 -32.78 -11.69 53.97
CA ILE A 353 -33.85 -10.67 54.08
C ILE A 353 -34.61 -10.53 52.75
N GLN A 354 -33.90 -10.51 51.62
CA GLN A 354 -34.49 -10.43 50.28
C GLN A 354 -35.28 -11.69 49.87
N SER A 355 -34.89 -12.88 50.38
CA SER A 355 -35.52 -14.15 50.01
C SER A 355 -36.68 -14.57 50.93
N GLU A 356 -36.63 -14.26 52.24
CA GLU A 356 -37.67 -14.69 53.20
C GLU A 356 -38.58 -13.56 53.71
N THR A 357 -38.05 -12.40 54.09
CA THR A 357 -38.87 -11.36 54.75
C THR A 357 -39.61 -10.48 53.74
N LEU A 358 -38.95 -10.07 52.66
CA LEU A 358 -39.51 -9.20 51.63
C LEU A 358 -40.80 -9.76 50.95
N PRO A 359 -40.92 -11.06 50.61
CA PRO A 359 -42.19 -11.61 50.09
C PRO A 359 -43.29 -11.76 51.14
N ASN A 360 -42.95 -11.92 52.43
CA ASN A 360 -43.95 -12.01 53.51
C ASN A 360 -44.47 -10.62 53.90
N LEU A 361 -43.60 -9.63 54.05
CA LEU A 361 -44.00 -8.24 54.33
C LEU A 361 -44.85 -7.65 53.19
N LYS A 362 -44.63 -8.08 51.94
CA LYS A 362 -45.52 -7.74 50.80
C LYS A 362 -46.92 -8.35 50.91
N LYS A 363 -47.09 -9.52 51.54
CA LYS A 363 -48.41 -10.11 51.79
C LYS A 363 -49.15 -9.34 52.89
N GLU A 364 -48.46 -9.03 54.00
CA GLU A 364 -49.05 -8.20 55.06
C GLU A 364 -49.42 -6.80 54.57
N HIS A 365 -48.58 -6.17 53.76
CA HIS A 365 -48.89 -4.84 53.21
C HIS A 365 -50.07 -4.86 52.22
N LEU A 366 -50.35 -5.99 51.57
CA LEU A 366 -51.58 -6.17 50.78
C LEU A 366 -52.82 -6.31 51.68
N SER A 367 -52.78 -7.16 52.71
CA SER A 367 -53.92 -7.29 53.64
C SER A 367 -54.21 -6.01 54.43
N LEU A 368 -53.16 -5.31 54.89
CA LEU A 368 -53.31 -4.02 55.58
C LEU A 368 -53.88 -2.93 54.65
N GLN A 369 -53.63 -2.99 53.34
CA GLN A 369 -54.21 -2.04 52.38
C GLN A 369 -55.70 -2.34 52.10
N ASP A 370 -56.10 -3.61 52.10
CA ASP A 370 -57.51 -4.03 52.07
C ASP A 370 -58.26 -3.71 53.38
N GLU A 371 -57.57 -3.64 54.52
CA GLU A 371 -58.14 -3.16 55.78
C GLU A 371 -58.20 -1.63 55.86
N LEU A 372 -57.22 -0.93 55.28
CA LEU A 372 -57.20 0.54 55.20
C LEU A 372 -58.34 1.07 54.31
N THR A 373 -58.67 0.39 53.22
CA THR A 373 -59.84 0.76 52.39
C THR A 373 -61.17 0.57 53.13
N LYS A 374 -61.33 -0.53 53.88
CA LYS A 374 -62.53 -0.80 54.71
C LYS A 374 -62.68 0.19 55.87
N THR A 375 -61.62 0.46 56.61
CA THR A 375 -61.64 1.43 57.73
C THR A 375 -61.89 2.86 57.24
N LYS A 376 -61.34 3.25 56.07
CA LYS A 376 -61.60 4.55 55.44
C LYS A 376 -63.06 4.73 54.97
N ALA A 377 -63.76 3.64 54.65
CA ALA A 377 -65.20 3.69 54.38
C ALA A 377 -66.00 3.96 55.68
N ASN A 378 -65.70 3.23 56.77
CA ASN A 378 -66.37 3.39 58.06
C ASN A 378 -66.14 4.78 58.70
N LEU A 379 -64.94 5.35 58.52
CA LEU A 379 -64.60 6.68 59.03
C LEU A 379 -65.47 7.79 58.43
N LYS A 380 -65.94 7.63 57.18
CA LYS A 380 -66.81 8.63 56.55
C LYS A 380 -68.17 8.72 57.24
N GLY A 381 -68.85 7.59 57.45
CA GLY A 381 -70.16 7.57 58.11
C GLY A 381 -70.14 8.10 59.56
N LYS A 382 -69.03 7.93 60.28
CA LYS A 382 -68.84 8.53 61.61
C LYS A 382 -68.51 10.02 61.62
N THR A 383 -68.31 10.64 60.46
CA THR A 383 -68.15 12.11 60.38
C THR A 383 -69.51 12.80 60.45
N ASP A 384 -70.51 12.22 59.78
CA ASP A 384 -71.88 12.76 59.70
C ASP A 384 -72.58 12.73 61.08
N GLU A 385 -72.31 11.72 61.91
CA GLU A 385 -72.81 11.60 63.31
C GLU A 385 -72.28 12.70 64.26
N VAL A 386 -71.21 13.42 63.90
CA VAL A 386 -70.52 14.37 64.81
C VAL A 386 -71.05 15.81 64.69
N GLU A 387 -71.80 16.12 63.64
CA GLU A 387 -72.40 17.46 63.49
C GLU A 387 -73.67 17.62 64.32
N GLU A 388 -74.52 16.59 64.43
CA GLU A 388 -75.78 16.60 65.20
C GLU A 388 -75.55 16.80 66.72
N VAL A 389 -74.43 16.31 67.25
CA VAL A 389 -74.06 16.48 68.67
C VAL A 389 -73.64 17.92 69.01
N ARG A 390 -73.21 18.72 68.03
CA ARG A 390 -72.68 20.08 68.27
C ARG A 390 -73.75 21.12 68.56
N GLU A 391 -75.00 20.88 68.20
CA GLU A 391 -76.09 21.82 68.46
C GLU A 391 -76.54 21.80 69.94
N MET A 392 -76.51 20.64 70.59
CA MET A 392 -76.92 20.46 71.99
C MET A 392 -75.96 21.07 73.04
N LEU A 393 -74.71 21.40 72.69
CA LEU A 393 -73.79 22.06 73.63
C LEU A 393 -74.07 23.56 73.85
N ARG A 394 -75.04 24.14 73.12
CA ARG A 394 -75.31 25.58 73.16
C ARG A 394 -76.04 26.04 74.43
N ASP A 395 -76.94 25.22 74.96
CA ASP A 395 -77.82 25.61 76.06
C ASP A 395 -77.12 25.59 77.44
N VAL A 396 -76.08 24.77 77.59
CA VAL A 396 -75.23 24.67 78.79
C VAL A 396 -74.50 26.01 79.10
N GLY A 397 -74.38 26.90 78.11
CA GLY A 397 -73.73 28.20 78.28
C GLY A 397 -74.41 29.16 79.25
N ASN A 398 -75.70 28.97 79.57
CA ASN A 398 -76.46 29.89 80.41
C ASN A 398 -76.23 29.70 81.92
N GLU A 399 -75.94 28.47 82.38
CA GLU A 399 -75.72 28.18 83.81
C GLU A 399 -74.39 28.76 84.34
N LEU A 400 -73.47 29.14 83.43
CA LEU A 400 -72.17 29.73 83.76
C LEU A 400 -72.27 31.15 84.38
N VAL A 401 -73.44 31.79 84.31
CA VAL A 401 -73.63 33.17 84.79
C VAL A 401 -73.81 33.22 86.31
N GLU A 402 -74.56 32.30 86.91
CA GLU A 402 -74.88 32.34 88.35
C GLU A 402 -73.67 31.97 89.23
N ALA A 403 -72.82 31.05 88.78
CA ALA A 403 -71.56 30.69 89.45
C ALA A 403 -70.53 31.84 89.50
N LYS A 404 -70.78 32.95 88.80
CA LYS A 404 -69.81 34.04 88.59
C LYS A 404 -69.76 35.06 89.72
N ASP A 405 -70.84 35.24 90.47
CA ASP A 405 -70.88 36.20 91.59
C ASP A 405 -70.31 35.63 92.90
N GLU A 406 -70.31 34.31 93.10
CA GLU A 406 -69.62 33.69 94.25
C GLU A 406 -68.09 33.79 94.12
N LEU A 407 -67.57 33.63 92.90
CA LEU A 407 -66.14 33.73 92.56
C LEU A 407 -65.51 35.07 92.99
N LYS A 408 -66.31 36.13 93.04
CA LYS A 408 -65.90 37.50 93.38
C LYS A 408 -65.33 37.64 94.79
N LYS A 409 -65.65 36.71 95.71
CA LYS A 409 -65.12 36.70 97.10
C LYS A 409 -63.80 35.92 97.26
N LEU A 410 -63.41 35.11 96.28
CA LEU A 410 -62.11 34.43 96.24
C LEU A 410 -61.03 35.28 95.57
N GLN A 411 -61.42 36.40 94.93
CA GLN A 411 -60.57 37.16 94.03
C GLN A 411 -59.55 38.07 94.74
N GLU A 412 -59.78 38.44 96.01
CA GLU A 412 -58.83 39.25 96.79
C GLU A 412 -57.60 38.45 97.27
N ASN A 413 -57.77 37.19 97.68
CA ASN A 413 -56.65 36.35 98.12
C ASN A 413 -55.72 35.95 96.96
N ASN A 414 -56.26 35.77 95.75
CA ASN A 414 -55.46 35.46 94.55
C ASN A 414 -54.66 36.65 94.00
N ALA A 415 -54.82 37.87 94.52
CA ALA A 415 -54.15 39.07 93.99
C ALA A 415 -52.63 39.11 94.26
N GLY A 416 -52.14 38.37 95.25
CA GLY A 416 -50.69 38.16 95.46
C GLY A 416 -50.12 37.19 94.44
N ASP A 417 -50.59 35.94 94.51
CA ASP A 417 -50.07 34.84 93.69
C ASP A 417 -50.30 35.04 92.19
N SER A 418 -51.40 35.69 91.78
CA SER A 418 -51.63 36.05 90.37
C SER A 418 -50.72 37.16 89.84
N ASN A 419 -49.91 37.82 90.68
CA ASN A 419 -48.89 38.78 90.26
C ASN A 419 -47.48 38.14 90.28
N THR A 420 -47.17 37.25 91.23
CA THR A 420 -45.91 36.48 91.20
C THR A 420 -45.91 35.46 90.07
N LEU A 421 -46.94 34.61 89.93
CA LEU A 421 -47.05 33.68 88.80
C LEU A 421 -47.11 34.38 87.45
N ARG A 422 -47.50 35.66 87.40
CA ARG A 422 -47.54 36.46 86.17
C ARG A 422 -46.18 37.07 85.83
N ALA A 423 -45.41 37.49 86.83
CA ALA A 423 -44.00 37.84 86.63
C ALA A 423 -43.20 36.61 86.16
N GLU A 424 -43.41 35.46 86.80
CA GLU A 424 -42.83 34.17 86.39
C GLU A 424 -43.32 33.74 85.00
N LEU A 425 -44.60 33.93 84.66
CA LEU A 425 -45.09 33.70 83.29
C LEU A 425 -44.40 34.62 82.29
N ASP A 426 -44.29 35.93 82.57
CA ASP A 426 -43.67 36.90 81.68
C ASP A 426 -42.15 36.69 81.55
N GLU A 427 -41.50 36.07 82.55
CA GLU A 427 -40.10 35.64 82.50
C GLU A 427 -39.94 34.37 81.68
N VAL A 428 -40.72 33.31 81.96
CA VAL A 428 -40.77 32.08 81.16
C VAL A 428 -41.21 32.34 79.72
N HIS A 429 -42.07 33.34 79.47
CA HIS A 429 -42.45 33.77 78.12
C HIS A 429 -41.28 34.46 77.41
N LYS A 430 -40.46 35.28 78.10
CA LYS A 430 -39.23 35.85 77.52
C LYS A 430 -38.19 34.77 77.24
N GLU A 431 -37.95 33.84 78.17
CA GLU A 431 -37.07 32.69 77.94
C GLU A 431 -37.55 31.86 76.73
N LYS A 432 -38.86 31.59 76.65
CA LYS A 432 -39.47 30.89 75.51
C LYS A 432 -39.38 31.68 74.20
N GLU A 433 -39.46 33.01 74.23
CA GLU A 433 -39.29 33.87 73.06
C GLU A 433 -37.82 33.92 72.59
N VAL A 434 -36.87 33.94 73.53
CA VAL A 434 -35.43 33.83 73.26
C VAL A 434 -35.10 32.45 72.69
N LEU A 435 -35.59 31.37 73.31
CA LEU A 435 -35.47 30.01 72.77
C LEU A 435 -36.11 29.87 71.38
N LEU A 436 -37.27 30.49 71.13
CA LEU A 436 -37.89 30.52 69.81
C LEU A 436 -37.00 31.26 68.79
N LYS A 437 -36.37 32.38 69.17
CA LYS A 437 -35.41 33.09 68.32
C LYS A 437 -34.14 32.28 68.07
N ASP A 438 -33.61 31.59 69.07
CA ASP A 438 -32.43 30.72 68.93
C ASP A 438 -32.71 29.47 68.08
N PHE A 439 -33.91 28.89 68.20
CA PHE A 439 -34.36 27.84 67.28
C PHE A 439 -34.60 28.38 65.87
N LYS A 440 -35.15 29.60 65.73
CA LYS A 440 -35.34 30.25 64.42
C LYS A 440 -34.00 30.51 63.72
N ASN A 441 -33.03 31.07 64.44
CA ASN A 441 -31.67 31.30 63.93
C ASN A 441 -31.00 29.98 63.50
N LYS A 442 -31.15 28.90 64.28
CA LYS A 442 -30.63 27.56 63.92
C LYS A 442 -31.36 26.93 62.74
N GLU A 443 -32.66 27.14 62.62
CA GLU A 443 -33.47 26.69 61.47
C GLU A 443 -32.98 27.39 60.19
N ASP A 444 -32.77 28.71 60.25
CA ASP A 444 -32.26 29.52 59.13
C ASP A 444 -30.78 29.17 58.80
N GLU A 445 -29.92 28.92 59.79
CA GLU A 445 -28.53 28.44 59.59
C GLU A 445 -28.47 27.03 58.96
N LEU A 446 -29.34 26.11 59.40
CA LEU A 446 -29.46 24.77 58.82
C LEU A 446 -30.00 24.84 57.39
N GLU A 447 -31.01 25.68 57.12
CA GLU A 447 -31.54 25.86 55.77
C GLU A 447 -30.50 26.49 54.83
N ALA A 448 -29.73 27.47 55.30
CA ALA A 448 -28.60 28.05 54.56
C ALA A 448 -27.49 27.01 54.29
N SER A 449 -27.26 26.08 55.22
CA SER A 449 -26.31 24.98 55.04
C SER A 449 -26.82 23.94 54.04
N ILE A 450 -28.10 23.59 54.10
CA ILE A 450 -28.77 22.70 53.14
C ILE A 450 -28.72 23.28 51.73
N LYS A 451 -28.94 24.59 51.57
CA LYS A 451 -28.84 25.29 50.28
C LYS A 451 -27.42 25.18 49.68
N LYS A 452 -26.36 25.43 50.47
CA LYS A 452 -24.97 25.22 50.03
C LYS A 452 -24.71 23.77 49.56
N TYR A 453 -25.13 22.78 50.35
CA TYR A 453 -24.96 21.37 49.96
C TYR A 453 -25.79 21.00 48.71
N GLN A 454 -26.95 21.62 48.50
CA GLN A 454 -27.73 21.46 47.27
C GLN A 454 -26.98 22.07 46.06
N ASP A 455 -26.44 23.27 46.19
CA ASP A 455 -25.63 23.92 45.15
C ASP A 455 -24.41 23.06 44.79
N ASP A 456 -23.63 22.62 45.78
CA ASP A 456 -22.50 21.69 45.60
C ASP A 456 -22.91 20.40 44.89
N ILE A 457 -24.07 19.81 45.26
CA ILE A 457 -24.62 18.63 44.58
C ILE A 457 -25.00 18.92 43.13
N THR A 458 -25.46 20.13 42.78
CA THR A 458 -25.75 20.49 41.37
C THR A 458 -24.48 20.67 40.55
N ASP A 459 -23.45 21.34 41.06
CA ASP A 459 -22.19 21.50 40.34
C ASP A 459 -21.39 20.19 40.26
N LEU A 460 -21.46 19.31 41.27
CA LEU A 460 -20.95 17.95 41.18
C LEU A 460 -21.68 17.13 40.09
N LYS A 461 -23.02 17.17 40.03
CA LYS A 461 -23.79 16.51 38.95
C LYS A 461 -23.43 17.03 37.56
N LYS A 462 -23.25 18.34 37.41
CA LYS A 462 -22.85 19.03 36.18
C LYS A 462 -21.41 18.70 35.76
N ASN A 463 -20.52 18.48 36.71
CA ASN A 463 -19.16 18.00 36.42
C ASN A 463 -19.16 16.51 36.06
N ILE A 464 -20.00 15.68 36.71
CA ILE A 464 -20.21 14.27 36.35
C ILE A 464 -20.77 14.14 34.92
N SER A 465 -21.73 14.98 34.50
CA SER A 465 -22.26 14.93 33.12
C SER A 465 -21.16 15.21 32.09
N LYS A 466 -20.39 16.29 32.27
CA LYS A 466 -19.23 16.63 31.40
C LYS A 466 -18.19 15.52 31.33
N LEU A 467 -17.88 14.87 32.46
CA LEU A 467 -16.92 13.76 32.51
C LEU A 467 -17.46 12.53 31.76
N ASN A 468 -18.78 12.30 31.78
CA ASN A 468 -19.43 11.23 31.05
C ASN A 468 -19.56 11.53 29.54
N GLU A 469 -19.78 12.80 29.17
CA GLU A 469 -19.71 13.29 27.78
C GLU A 469 -18.29 13.14 27.20
N GLN A 470 -17.26 13.51 27.97
CA GLN A 470 -15.86 13.27 27.59
C GLN A 470 -15.54 11.78 27.46
N ARG A 471 -16.00 10.95 28.41
CA ARG A 471 -15.84 9.49 28.33
C ARG A 471 -16.48 8.92 27.07
N THR A 472 -17.73 9.26 26.77
CA THR A 472 -18.43 8.73 25.58
C THR A 472 -17.79 9.22 24.28
N ALA A 473 -17.29 10.45 24.22
CA ALA A 473 -16.51 10.95 23.08
C ALA A 473 -15.19 10.18 22.89
N HIS A 474 -14.45 9.88 23.97
CA HIS A 474 -13.25 9.03 23.91
C HIS A 474 -13.58 7.58 23.52
N GLU A 475 -14.66 7.01 24.04
CA GLU A 475 -15.10 5.64 23.75
C GLU A 475 -15.54 5.49 22.27
N GLN A 476 -16.21 6.51 21.71
CA GLN A 476 -16.47 6.62 20.26
C GLN A 476 -15.17 6.74 19.45
N ALA A 477 -14.23 7.60 19.82
CA ALA A 477 -12.95 7.74 19.13
C ALA A 477 -12.12 6.45 19.14
N ILE A 478 -12.13 5.71 20.26
CA ILE A 478 -11.52 4.38 20.37
C ILE A 478 -12.21 3.38 19.42
N SER A 479 -13.54 3.40 19.33
CA SER A 479 -14.28 2.54 18.39
C SER A 479 -13.92 2.83 16.93
N GLN A 480 -13.79 4.11 16.55
CA GLN A 480 -13.41 4.54 15.20
C GLN A 480 -11.96 4.14 14.87
N SER A 481 -11.04 4.32 15.81
CA SER A 481 -9.65 3.88 15.69
C SER A 481 -9.53 2.36 15.52
N ASN A 482 -10.31 1.57 16.28
CA ASN A 482 -10.35 0.12 16.09
C ASN A 482 -10.89 -0.29 14.71
N VAL A 483 -11.84 0.47 14.15
CA VAL A 483 -12.37 0.25 12.78
C VAL A 483 -11.35 0.64 11.70
N THR A 484 -10.51 1.65 11.89
CA THR A 484 -9.41 1.93 10.95
C THR A 484 -8.29 0.90 11.07
N ILE A 485 -7.98 0.42 12.28
CA ILE A 485 -6.98 -0.65 12.50
C ILE A 485 -7.41 -1.98 11.87
N THR A 486 -8.70 -2.36 11.93
CA THR A 486 -9.17 -3.58 11.26
C THR A 486 -9.16 -3.47 9.73
N LYS A 487 -9.51 -2.29 9.18
CA LYS A 487 -9.32 -2.00 7.74
C LYS A 487 -7.85 -2.13 7.33
N LEU A 488 -6.94 -1.41 7.99
CA LEU A 488 -5.50 -1.46 7.69
C LEU A 488 -4.88 -2.86 7.84
N LYS A 489 -5.41 -3.72 8.72
CA LYS A 489 -5.04 -5.14 8.79
C LYS A 489 -5.53 -5.93 7.57
N ASN A 490 -6.77 -5.73 7.15
CA ASN A 490 -7.32 -6.37 5.95
C ASN A 490 -6.58 -5.89 4.69
N ASP A 491 -6.30 -4.60 4.56
CA ASP A 491 -5.55 -4.01 3.45
C ASP A 491 -4.12 -4.59 3.38
N ASN A 492 -3.44 -4.73 4.53
CA ASN A 492 -2.14 -5.43 4.60
C ASN A 492 -2.24 -6.90 4.19
N ASN A 493 -3.32 -7.61 4.59
CA ASN A 493 -3.51 -9.00 4.18
C ASN A 493 -3.72 -9.13 2.67
N VAL A 494 -4.53 -8.26 2.06
CA VAL A 494 -4.73 -8.19 0.60
C VAL A 494 -3.41 -7.87 -0.11
N LEU A 495 -2.66 -6.87 0.35
CA LEU A 495 -1.36 -6.50 -0.22
C LEU A 495 -0.33 -7.64 -0.12
N ASN A 496 -0.37 -8.44 0.97
CA ASN A 496 0.47 -9.61 1.18
C ASN A 496 0.08 -10.79 0.26
N VAL A 497 -1.21 -10.95 -0.06
CA VAL A 497 -1.67 -11.89 -1.11
C VAL A 497 -1.19 -11.42 -2.49
N GLN A 498 -1.39 -10.15 -2.84
CA GLN A 498 -0.94 -9.58 -4.12
C GLN A 498 0.59 -9.66 -4.28
N LEU A 499 1.38 -9.50 -3.21
CA LEU A 499 2.83 -9.72 -3.23
C LEU A 499 3.22 -11.18 -3.50
N LYS A 500 2.44 -12.15 -3.00
CA LYS A 500 2.63 -13.57 -3.31
C LYS A 500 2.25 -13.89 -4.75
N GLU A 501 1.15 -13.33 -5.25
CA GLU A 501 0.73 -13.45 -6.65
C GLU A 501 1.76 -12.86 -7.60
N LEU A 502 2.28 -11.65 -7.32
CA LEU A 502 3.40 -11.04 -8.06
C LEU A 502 4.66 -11.91 -8.00
N ALA A 503 4.95 -12.56 -6.87
CA ALA A 503 6.09 -13.48 -6.76
C ALA A 503 5.89 -14.79 -7.55
N VAL A 504 4.64 -15.24 -7.76
CA VAL A 504 4.30 -16.38 -8.64
C VAL A 504 4.34 -15.95 -10.11
N LEU A 505 3.75 -14.80 -10.45
CA LEU A 505 3.80 -14.22 -11.81
C LEU A 505 5.25 -13.96 -12.26
N LYS A 506 6.11 -13.45 -11.37
CA LYS A 506 7.54 -13.26 -11.69
C LYS A 506 8.30 -14.58 -11.87
N LYS A 507 7.83 -15.69 -11.28
CA LYS A 507 8.38 -17.04 -11.54
C LYS A 507 7.91 -17.57 -12.89
N SER A 508 6.62 -17.44 -13.24
CA SER A 508 6.11 -17.86 -14.55
C SER A 508 6.62 -16.99 -15.70
N GLU A 509 6.80 -15.68 -15.48
CA GLU A 509 7.47 -14.76 -16.41
C GLU A 509 8.91 -15.20 -16.69
N ASN A 510 9.69 -15.56 -15.66
CA ASN A 510 11.04 -16.07 -15.82
C ASN A 510 11.06 -17.43 -16.55
N GLN A 511 10.11 -18.33 -16.26
CA GLN A 511 9.96 -19.60 -16.99
C GLN A 511 9.61 -19.38 -18.47
N LEU A 512 8.68 -18.45 -18.75
CA LEU A 512 8.31 -18.04 -20.10
C LEU A 512 9.51 -17.42 -20.84
N LYS A 513 10.31 -16.58 -20.18
CA LYS A 513 11.57 -16.04 -20.73
C LYS A 513 12.58 -17.15 -21.04
N THR A 514 12.77 -18.13 -20.17
CA THR A 514 13.67 -19.27 -20.48
C THR A 514 13.14 -20.12 -21.63
N ASN A 515 11.83 -20.33 -21.73
CA ASN A 515 11.20 -21.05 -22.84
C ASN A 515 11.30 -20.26 -24.15
N LEU A 516 11.12 -18.93 -24.12
CA LEU A 516 11.25 -18.05 -25.26
C LEU A 516 12.70 -18.04 -25.79
N VAL A 517 13.70 -17.90 -24.92
CA VAL A 517 15.13 -17.99 -25.30
C VAL A 517 15.50 -19.39 -25.85
N GLN A 518 14.84 -20.46 -25.39
CA GLN A 518 14.98 -21.78 -26.01
C GLN A 518 14.31 -21.82 -27.40
N LYS A 519 13.12 -21.24 -27.56
CA LYS A 519 12.42 -21.16 -28.86
C LYS A 519 13.18 -20.31 -29.87
N GLU A 520 13.73 -19.17 -29.48
CA GLU A 520 14.63 -18.34 -30.31
C GLU A 520 15.86 -19.13 -30.78
N LYS A 521 16.46 -19.95 -29.92
CA LYS A 521 17.56 -20.86 -30.30
C LYS A 521 17.10 -21.95 -31.29
N THR A 522 15.89 -22.49 -31.16
CA THR A 522 15.34 -23.42 -32.18
C THR A 522 14.97 -22.71 -33.48
N ILE A 523 14.47 -21.48 -33.43
CA ILE A 523 14.11 -20.67 -34.61
C ILE A 523 15.38 -20.31 -35.37
N THR A 524 16.40 -19.74 -34.71
CA THR A 524 17.68 -19.42 -35.36
C THR A 524 18.42 -20.66 -35.89
N TYR A 525 18.27 -21.83 -35.26
CA TYR A 525 18.73 -23.10 -35.83
C TYR A 525 17.98 -23.45 -37.13
N LEU A 526 16.64 -23.41 -37.11
CA LEU A 526 15.80 -23.70 -38.27
C LEU A 526 15.99 -22.67 -39.40
N GLU A 527 16.13 -21.38 -39.10
CA GLU A 527 16.48 -20.34 -40.06
C GLU A 527 17.83 -20.62 -40.74
N ASN A 528 18.82 -21.07 -39.99
CA ASN A 528 20.13 -21.43 -40.55
C ASN A 528 20.07 -22.72 -41.38
N GLN A 529 19.17 -23.66 -41.04
CA GLN A 529 18.90 -24.84 -41.87
C GLN A 529 18.14 -24.47 -43.15
N ILE A 530 17.14 -23.59 -43.07
CA ILE A 530 16.41 -23.04 -44.23
C ILE A 530 17.36 -22.25 -45.13
N LYS A 531 18.21 -21.38 -44.57
CA LYS A 531 19.23 -20.64 -45.35
C LYS A 531 20.10 -21.59 -46.17
N LYS A 532 20.64 -22.65 -45.55
CA LYS A 532 21.40 -23.70 -46.26
C LYS A 532 20.57 -24.35 -47.37
N TYR A 533 19.36 -24.84 -47.08
CA TYR A 533 18.52 -25.44 -48.12
C TYR A 533 18.17 -24.47 -49.26
N THR A 534 17.97 -23.17 -49.00
CA THR A 534 17.76 -22.17 -50.07
C THR A 534 19.04 -21.80 -50.83
N GLU A 535 20.22 -22.08 -50.28
CA GLU A 535 21.52 -21.90 -50.93
C GLU A 535 21.85 -23.13 -51.79
N ASP A 536 21.57 -24.34 -51.28
CA ASP A 536 21.58 -25.59 -52.03
C ASP A 536 20.56 -25.55 -53.19
N GLU A 537 19.34 -25.06 -52.96
CA GLU A 537 18.31 -24.84 -53.99
C GLU A 537 18.78 -23.85 -55.07
N LYS A 538 19.41 -22.73 -54.68
CA LYS A 538 20.00 -21.78 -55.65
C LYS A 538 21.12 -22.43 -56.45
N SER A 539 22.01 -23.19 -55.82
CA SER A 539 23.11 -23.87 -56.52
C SER A 539 22.59 -24.89 -57.53
N THR A 540 21.67 -25.76 -57.11
CA THR A 540 21.02 -26.77 -57.97
C THR A 540 20.19 -26.13 -59.08
N LYS A 541 19.52 -24.99 -58.82
CA LYS A 541 18.83 -24.20 -59.84
C LYS A 541 19.78 -23.59 -60.87
N THR A 542 20.93 -23.03 -60.45
CA THR A 542 21.94 -22.54 -61.41
C THR A 542 22.56 -23.67 -62.24
N LEU A 543 22.77 -24.85 -61.65
CA LEU A 543 23.19 -26.04 -62.39
C LEU A 543 22.12 -26.50 -63.38
N PHE A 544 20.85 -26.56 -62.96
CA PHE A 544 19.72 -26.90 -63.82
C PHE A 544 19.57 -25.90 -64.98
N ASP A 545 19.67 -24.60 -64.74
CA ASP A 545 19.62 -23.58 -65.80
C ASP A 545 20.81 -23.67 -66.76
N SER A 546 21.98 -24.14 -66.30
CA SER A 546 23.14 -24.41 -67.16
C SER A 546 22.93 -25.65 -68.03
N LEU A 547 22.46 -26.76 -67.44
CA LEU A 547 22.12 -27.99 -68.16
C LEU A 547 20.94 -27.80 -69.12
N LYS A 548 19.99 -26.92 -68.78
CA LYS A 548 18.87 -26.54 -69.66
C LYS A 548 19.37 -25.77 -70.88
N LYS A 549 20.30 -24.81 -70.69
CA LYS A 549 20.96 -24.10 -71.80
C LYS A 549 21.81 -25.03 -72.66
N GLU A 550 22.51 -25.98 -72.07
CA GLU A 550 23.27 -27.01 -72.80
C GLU A 550 22.33 -27.91 -73.62
N ASN A 551 21.24 -28.41 -73.02
CA ASN A 551 20.22 -29.19 -73.75
C ASN A 551 19.54 -28.37 -74.86
N GLU A 552 19.31 -27.07 -74.66
CA GLU A 552 18.76 -26.18 -75.68
C GLU A 552 19.76 -25.93 -76.83
N GLN A 553 21.05 -25.76 -76.52
CA GLN A 553 22.12 -25.69 -77.53
C GLN A 553 22.29 -27.01 -78.30
N LEU A 554 22.28 -28.15 -77.60
CA LEU A 554 22.32 -29.49 -78.21
C LEU A 554 21.08 -29.75 -79.08
N LYS A 555 19.90 -29.29 -78.64
CA LYS A 555 18.67 -29.37 -79.44
C LYS A 555 18.76 -28.49 -80.69
N VAL A 556 19.20 -27.24 -80.58
CA VAL A 556 19.41 -26.35 -81.75
C VAL A 556 20.46 -26.93 -82.71
N SER A 557 21.52 -27.55 -82.18
CA SER A 557 22.53 -28.27 -82.97
C SER A 557 21.92 -29.48 -83.71
N SER A 558 21.11 -30.29 -83.00
CA SER A 558 20.38 -31.42 -83.57
C SER A 558 19.38 -30.98 -84.64
N ASP A 559 18.56 -29.96 -84.37
CA ASP A 559 17.60 -29.38 -85.32
C ASP A 559 18.31 -28.81 -86.56
N ASN A 560 19.51 -28.24 -86.40
CA ASN A 560 20.33 -27.77 -87.53
C ASN A 560 20.96 -28.94 -88.31
N LEU A 561 21.41 -30.01 -87.65
CA LEU A 561 21.86 -31.24 -88.33
C LEU A 561 20.71 -31.96 -89.04
N ILE A 562 19.48 -31.89 -88.51
CA ILE A 562 18.26 -32.40 -89.16
C ILE A 562 17.91 -31.54 -90.39
N LYS A 563 17.98 -30.20 -90.28
CA LYS A 563 17.84 -29.30 -91.45
C LYS A 563 18.88 -29.61 -92.52
N GLN A 564 20.16 -29.67 -92.17
CA GLN A 564 21.24 -30.02 -93.11
C GLN A 564 21.03 -31.42 -93.74
N ASN A 565 20.58 -32.41 -92.98
CA ASN A 565 20.22 -33.72 -93.55
C ASN A 565 19.01 -33.64 -94.49
N ASN A 566 18.03 -32.78 -94.23
CA ASN A 566 16.88 -32.59 -95.10
C ASN A 566 17.20 -31.71 -96.32
N GLU A 567 18.12 -30.75 -96.21
CA GLU A 567 18.70 -29.97 -97.31
C GLU A 567 19.56 -30.86 -98.22
N LEU A 568 20.38 -31.75 -97.65
CA LEU A 568 21.11 -32.77 -98.40
C LEU A 568 20.17 -33.77 -99.05
N LYS A 569 19.13 -34.27 -98.35
CA LYS A 569 18.10 -35.14 -98.94
C LYS A 569 17.36 -34.44 -100.07
N THR A 570 16.92 -33.20 -99.89
CA THR A 570 16.22 -32.45 -100.94
C THR A 570 17.14 -32.10 -102.11
N SER A 571 18.41 -31.78 -101.87
CA SER A 571 19.43 -31.63 -102.91
C SER A 571 19.65 -32.95 -103.68
N VAL A 572 19.69 -34.10 -103.00
CA VAL A 572 19.79 -35.43 -103.62
C VAL A 572 18.52 -35.81 -104.37
N THR A 573 17.31 -35.53 -103.85
CA THR A 573 16.06 -35.79 -104.60
C THR A 573 15.89 -34.83 -105.76
N ASN A 574 16.33 -33.58 -105.64
CA ASN A 574 16.30 -32.61 -106.74
C ASN A 574 17.34 -32.96 -107.81
N SER A 575 18.52 -33.45 -107.42
CA SER A 575 19.53 -33.98 -108.33
C SER A 575 19.02 -35.25 -109.01
N SER A 576 18.41 -36.18 -108.26
CA SER A 576 17.80 -37.40 -108.78
C SER A 576 16.66 -37.09 -109.74
N ALA A 577 15.74 -36.18 -109.37
CA ALA A 577 14.67 -35.71 -110.24
C ALA A 577 15.19 -34.91 -111.44
N SER A 578 16.33 -34.21 -111.31
CA SER A 578 17.02 -33.58 -112.45
C SER A 578 17.63 -34.63 -113.38
N PHE A 579 18.27 -35.68 -112.86
CA PHE A 579 18.75 -36.81 -113.67
C PHE A 579 17.59 -37.57 -114.32
N GLU A 580 16.49 -37.82 -113.60
CA GLU A 580 15.29 -38.45 -114.14
C GLU A 580 14.62 -37.55 -115.19
N ASN A 581 14.61 -36.23 -114.99
CA ASN A 581 14.16 -35.26 -115.98
C ASN A 581 15.12 -35.17 -117.18
N TYR A 582 16.43 -35.27 -117.01
CA TYR A 582 17.40 -35.37 -118.11
C TYR A 582 17.28 -36.72 -118.85
N ILE A 583 16.93 -37.81 -118.18
CA ILE A 583 16.63 -39.10 -118.81
C ILE A 583 15.32 -39.01 -119.60
N LYS A 584 14.26 -38.44 -119.01
CA LYS A 584 12.98 -38.16 -119.68
C LYS A 584 13.14 -37.13 -120.81
N GLU A 585 14.03 -36.16 -120.68
CA GLU A 585 14.31 -35.15 -121.69
C GLU A 585 15.19 -35.71 -122.80
N ASN A 586 16.19 -36.53 -122.51
CA ASN A 586 16.96 -37.25 -123.54
C ASN A 586 16.07 -38.24 -124.30
N GLY A 587 15.16 -38.93 -123.60
CA GLY A 587 14.09 -39.73 -124.21
C GLY A 587 13.16 -38.89 -125.09
N LYS A 588 12.65 -37.77 -124.57
CA LYS A 588 11.85 -36.79 -125.33
C LYS A 588 12.63 -36.07 -126.43
N LEU A 589 13.96 -36.00 -126.38
CA LEU A 589 14.83 -35.41 -127.40
C LEU A 589 15.16 -36.43 -128.49
N SER A 590 15.18 -37.73 -128.16
CA SER A 590 15.18 -38.82 -129.14
C SER A 590 13.82 -38.91 -129.85
N GLU A 591 12.72 -38.91 -129.09
CA GLU A 591 11.36 -38.82 -129.61
C GLU A 591 11.15 -37.53 -130.41
N ARG A 592 11.60 -36.38 -129.91
CA ARG A 592 11.56 -35.09 -130.63
C ARG A 592 12.60 -35.01 -131.74
N LEU A 593 13.65 -35.84 -131.81
CA LEU A 593 14.46 -35.96 -133.02
C LEU A 593 13.65 -36.67 -134.10
N SER A 594 13.00 -37.79 -133.78
CA SER A 594 12.07 -38.47 -134.70
C SER A 594 10.94 -37.54 -135.15
N VAL A 595 10.26 -36.90 -134.19
CA VAL A 595 9.11 -36.02 -134.44
C VAL A 595 9.52 -34.64 -134.99
N LEU A 596 10.76 -34.17 -134.81
CA LEU A 596 11.29 -32.98 -135.51
C LEU A 596 11.88 -33.33 -136.88
N GLN A 597 12.18 -34.60 -137.16
CA GLN A 597 12.42 -35.08 -138.51
C GLN A 597 11.08 -35.12 -139.28
N GLU A 598 10.07 -35.80 -138.73
CA GLU A 598 8.68 -35.77 -139.25
C GLU A 598 8.09 -34.34 -139.33
N LYS A 599 8.46 -33.45 -138.40
CA LYS A 599 8.07 -32.02 -138.43
C LYS A 599 9.03 -31.13 -139.20
N TYR A 600 10.22 -31.56 -139.58
CA TYR A 600 10.97 -30.89 -140.63
C TYR A 600 10.26 -31.16 -141.96
N ASP A 601 9.94 -32.42 -142.22
CA ASP A 601 9.19 -32.88 -143.39
C ASP A 601 7.78 -32.25 -143.49
N SER A 602 7.08 -32.07 -142.35
CA SER A 602 5.75 -31.42 -142.33
C SER A 602 5.74 -29.91 -142.05
N ILE A 603 6.77 -29.29 -141.47
CA ILE A 603 6.87 -27.81 -141.45
C ILE A 603 7.35 -27.29 -142.82
N GLN A 604 8.09 -28.10 -143.58
CA GLN A 604 8.35 -27.85 -145.00
C GLN A 604 7.03 -27.70 -145.81
N SER A 605 5.91 -28.31 -145.37
CA SER A 605 4.58 -28.09 -145.95
C SER A 605 3.69 -27.10 -145.17
N LEU A 606 3.85 -26.96 -143.84
CA LEU A 606 2.98 -26.13 -142.99
C LEU A 606 3.49 -24.72 -142.66
N LYS A 607 4.75 -24.38 -142.93
CA LYS A 607 5.31 -23.04 -142.67
C LYS A 607 4.55 -21.90 -143.38
N SER A 608 3.73 -22.23 -144.38
CA SER A 608 2.89 -21.29 -145.11
C SER A 608 1.61 -20.84 -144.37
N ASN A 609 1.28 -21.34 -143.17
CA ASN A 609 -0.07 -21.20 -142.60
C ASN A 609 -0.17 -20.94 -141.07
N SER A 610 0.90 -20.47 -140.40
CA SER A 610 0.93 -20.39 -138.92
C SER A 610 0.94 -18.97 -138.33
N ASN A 611 0.98 -17.92 -139.15
CA ASN A 611 1.28 -16.57 -138.68
C ASN A 611 0.12 -15.91 -137.90
N ASP A 612 -1.11 -16.05 -138.41
CA ASP A 612 -2.23 -15.17 -138.03
C ASP A 612 -2.87 -15.55 -136.68
N GLN A 613 -2.62 -16.76 -136.18
CA GLN A 613 -3.13 -17.21 -134.87
C GLN A 613 -2.42 -16.56 -133.68
N VAL A 614 -1.20 -16.05 -133.87
CA VAL A 614 -0.37 -15.47 -132.79
C VAL A 614 -0.94 -14.13 -132.32
N GLU A 615 -1.40 -13.28 -133.24
CA GLU A 615 -1.89 -11.92 -132.92
C GLU A 615 -3.18 -11.93 -132.07
N LEU A 616 -4.04 -12.93 -132.28
CA LEU A 616 -5.29 -13.10 -131.52
C LEU A 616 -5.05 -13.45 -130.04
N ILE A 617 -4.07 -14.30 -129.77
CA ILE A 617 -3.72 -14.72 -128.39
C ILE A 617 -3.13 -13.54 -127.61
N GLN A 618 -2.29 -12.72 -128.26
CA GLN A 618 -1.64 -11.57 -127.61
C GLN A 618 -2.66 -10.58 -127.01
N ARG A 619 -3.74 -10.25 -127.75
CA ARG A 619 -4.81 -9.35 -127.25
C ARG A 619 -5.52 -9.89 -126.00
N GLN A 620 -5.68 -11.21 -125.89
CA GLN A 620 -6.31 -11.84 -124.71
C GLN A 620 -5.40 -11.77 -123.47
N CYS A 621 -4.08 -11.91 -123.64
CA CYS A 621 -3.11 -11.73 -122.56
C CYS A 621 -3.09 -10.28 -122.02
N GLU A 622 -3.29 -9.29 -122.89
CA GLU A 622 -3.33 -7.87 -122.51
C GLU A 622 -4.57 -7.54 -121.65
N GLU A 623 -5.76 -8.05 -122.01
CA GLU A 623 -6.99 -7.84 -121.23
C GLU A 623 -6.92 -8.48 -119.83
N LEU A 624 -6.41 -9.72 -119.74
CA LEU A 624 -6.18 -10.41 -118.47
C LEU A 624 -5.17 -9.65 -117.58
N THR A 625 -4.12 -9.08 -118.19
CA THR A 625 -3.12 -8.26 -117.49
C THR A 625 -3.74 -6.98 -116.91
N PHE A 626 -4.70 -6.37 -117.59
CA PHE A 626 -5.42 -5.20 -117.07
C PHE A 626 -6.27 -5.56 -115.84
N LYS A 627 -7.10 -6.62 -115.95
CA LYS A 627 -7.97 -7.10 -114.87
C LYS A 627 -7.18 -7.50 -113.61
N LEU A 628 -6.01 -8.11 -113.79
CA LEU A 628 -5.11 -8.45 -112.69
C LEU A 628 -4.59 -7.18 -111.98
N LYS A 629 -4.13 -6.17 -112.74
CA LYS A 629 -3.68 -4.88 -112.17
C LYS A 629 -4.78 -4.17 -111.38
N GLU A 630 -6.01 -4.13 -111.90
CA GLU A 630 -7.16 -3.53 -111.21
C GLU A 630 -7.48 -4.26 -109.90
N ALA A 631 -7.51 -5.61 -109.92
CA ALA A 631 -7.72 -6.43 -108.74
C ALA A 631 -6.63 -6.21 -107.68
N THR A 632 -5.35 -6.18 -108.08
CA THR A 632 -4.25 -5.89 -107.13
C THR A 632 -4.34 -4.48 -106.55
N LYS A 633 -4.70 -3.46 -107.34
CA LYS A 633 -4.85 -2.09 -106.83
C LYS A 633 -5.97 -2.01 -105.78
N LYS A 634 -7.10 -2.67 -106.02
CA LYS A 634 -8.21 -2.72 -105.06
C LYS A 634 -7.82 -3.49 -103.79
N ASN A 635 -7.14 -4.63 -103.93
CA ASN A 635 -6.68 -5.41 -102.78
C ASN A 635 -5.69 -4.60 -101.91
N ASN A 636 -4.72 -3.91 -102.51
CA ASN A 636 -3.77 -3.07 -101.78
C ASN A 636 -4.49 -1.95 -101.00
N ILE A 637 -5.41 -1.21 -101.62
CA ILE A 637 -6.15 -0.12 -100.94
C ILE A 637 -6.93 -0.67 -99.73
N ASN A 638 -7.66 -1.78 -99.92
CA ASN A 638 -8.38 -2.43 -98.82
C ASN A 638 -7.44 -2.88 -97.67
N LEU A 639 -6.28 -3.45 -97.98
CA LEU A 639 -5.29 -3.85 -96.97
C LEU A 639 -4.61 -2.64 -96.30
N GLU A 640 -4.36 -1.56 -97.04
CA GLU A 640 -3.84 -0.30 -96.51
C GLU A 640 -4.84 0.32 -95.52
N ASP A 641 -6.13 0.35 -95.86
CA ASP A 641 -7.21 0.81 -94.97
C ASP A 641 -7.34 -0.07 -93.71
N GLU A 642 -7.34 -1.40 -93.85
CA GLU A 642 -7.34 -2.34 -92.70
C GLU A 642 -6.11 -2.16 -91.80
N ILE A 643 -4.91 -2.01 -92.38
CA ILE A 643 -3.66 -1.75 -91.63
C ILE A 643 -3.74 -0.41 -90.89
N ASN A 644 -4.31 0.64 -91.52
CA ASN A 644 -4.51 1.93 -90.88
C ASN A 644 -5.52 1.87 -89.72
N GLU A 645 -6.61 1.11 -89.84
CA GLU A 645 -7.56 0.88 -88.74
C GLU A 645 -6.89 0.14 -87.57
N TYR A 646 -6.14 -0.94 -87.83
CA TYR A 646 -5.38 -1.62 -86.80
C TYR A 646 -4.30 -0.74 -86.15
N ALA A 647 -3.62 0.11 -86.91
CA ALA A 647 -2.64 1.06 -86.39
C ALA A 647 -3.29 2.09 -85.44
N ASN A 648 -4.47 2.62 -85.80
CA ASN A 648 -5.24 3.52 -84.94
C ASN A 648 -5.69 2.83 -83.64
N ILE A 649 -6.22 1.60 -83.73
CA ILE A 649 -6.62 0.80 -82.56
C ILE A 649 -5.43 0.53 -81.62
N ILE A 650 -4.25 0.21 -82.18
CA ILE A 650 -3.01 0.01 -81.41
C ILE A 650 -2.54 1.32 -80.77
N GLN A 651 -2.65 2.45 -81.47
CA GLN A 651 -2.29 3.77 -80.93
C GLN A 651 -3.21 4.19 -79.77
N ASP A 652 -4.52 4.01 -79.90
CA ASP A 652 -5.46 4.31 -78.81
C ASP A 652 -5.29 3.35 -77.63
N LYS A 653 -5.07 2.06 -77.86
CA LYS A 653 -4.73 1.11 -76.77
C LYS A 653 -3.39 1.44 -76.10
N THR A 654 -2.42 1.96 -76.85
CA THR A 654 -1.14 2.45 -76.30
C THR A 654 -1.35 3.70 -75.44
N ARG A 655 -2.22 4.62 -75.87
CA ARG A 655 -2.62 5.83 -75.13
C ARG A 655 -3.38 5.49 -73.86
N GLU A 656 -4.37 4.59 -73.94
CA GLU A 656 -5.13 4.08 -72.81
C GLU A 656 -4.19 3.42 -71.78
N ALA A 657 -3.32 2.52 -72.22
CA ALA A 657 -2.31 1.90 -71.36
C ALA A 657 -1.32 2.91 -70.76
N ALA A 658 -0.97 3.98 -71.47
CA ALA A 658 -0.17 5.08 -70.91
C ALA A 658 -0.94 5.87 -69.84
N THR A 659 -2.23 6.15 -70.04
CA THR A 659 -3.07 6.78 -69.01
C THR A 659 -3.28 5.89 -67.79
N MET A 660 -3.45 4.57 -67.95
CA MET A 660 -3.53 3.63 -66.83
C MET A 660 -2.20 3.56 -66.06
N ARG A 661 -1.05 3.46 -66.74
CA ARG A 661 0.27 3.51 -66.08
C ARG A 661 0.48 4.80 -65.31
N ARG A 662 0.04 5.94 -65.87
CA ARG A 662 0.10 7.23 -65.16
C ARG A 662 -0.81 7.23 -63.93
N LEU A 663 -2.07 6.83 -64.04
CA LEU A 663 -3.01 6.80 -62.90
C LEU A 663 -2.55 5.85 -61.80
N LEU A 664 -1.95 4.71 -62.15
CA LEU A 664 -1.32 3.80 -61.18
C LEU A 664 -0.11 4.44 -60.49
N SER A 665 0.77 5.12 -61.23
CA SER A 665 1.91 5.83 -60.63
C SER A 665 1.46 7.01 -59.77
N ASP A 666 0.50 7.82 -60.23
CA ASP A 666 -0.09 8.92 -59.47
C ASP A 666 -0.79 8.38 -58.19
N ALA A 667 -1.44 7.22 -58.24
CA ALA A 667 -1.98 6.55 -57.05
C ALA A 667 -0.89 6.04 -56.09
N GLN A 668 0.13 5.34 -56.60
CA GLN A 668 1.27 4.86 -55.82
C GLN A 668 2.02 6.01 -55.12
N ASN A 669 2.28 7.11 -55.82
CA ASN A 669 2.90 8.32 -55.26
C ASN A 669 2.04 8.93 -54.13
N ASN A 670 0.71 8.90 -54.26
CA ASN A 670 -0.21 9.36 -53.22
C ASN A 670 -0.26 8.42 -52.01
N GLU A 671 -0.11 7.11 -52.19
CA GLU A 671 -0.01 6.14 -51.09
C GLU A 671 1.34 6.19 -50.39
N GLU A 672 2.44 6.33 -51.13
CA GLU A 672 3.78 6.54 -50.58
C GLU A 672 3.87 7.86 -49.81
N SER A 673 3.28 8.95 -50.33
CA SER A 673 3.17 10.22 -49.61
C SER A 673 2.39 10.07 -48.30
N LYS A 674 1.23 9.39 -48.29
CA LYS A 674 0.47 9.08 -47.07
C LYS A 674 1.26 8.19 -46.10
N PHE A 675 2.02 7.23 -46.61
CA PHE A 675 2.88 6.36 -45.80
C PHE A 675 4.02 7.14 -45.13
N VAL A 676 4.66 8.06 -45.85
CA VAL A 676 5.67 8.99 -45.29
C VAL A 676 5.04 9.91 -44.24
N ASP A 677 3.83 10.44 -44.50
CA ASP A 677 3.05 11.24 -43.56
C ASP A 677 2.72 10.48 -42.26
N ILE A 678 2.29 9.22 -42.38
CA ILE A 678 2.01 8.33 -41.24
C ILE A 678 3.29 7.96 -40.52
N LYS A 679 4.39 7.71 -41.24
CA LYS A 679 5.71 7.42 -40.68
C LYS A 679 6.23 8.59 -39.86
N HIS A 680 6.17 9.82 -40.36
CA HIS A 680 6.59 11.01 -39.61
C HIS A 680 5.66 11.32 -38.42
N LYS A 681 4.35 11.03 -38.52
CA LYS A 681 3.44 11.11 -37.36
C LYS A 681 3.81 10.06 -36.29
N LEU A 682 4.14 8.83 -36.68
CA LEU A 682 4.60 7.78 -35.79
C LEU A 682 5.96 8.11 -35.15
N GLU A 683 6.91 8.60 -35.95
CA GLU A 683 8.24 9.06 -35.53
C GLU A 683 8.14 10.18 -34.50
N ARG A 684 7.31 11.20 -34.75
CA ARG A 684 7.01 12.26 -33.80
C ARG A 684 6.35 11.75 -32.51
N VAL A 685 5.40 10.83 -32.59
CA VAL A 685 4.77 10.22 -31.40
C VAL A 685 5.78 9.38 -30.62
N LEU A 686 6.75 8.74 -31.29
CA LEU A 686 7.87 8.05 -30.64
C LEU A 686 8.86 9.04 -29.99
N GLU A 687 9.16 10.18 -30.61
CA GLU A 687 9.96 11.26 -29.98
C GLU A 687 9.27 11.84 -28.75
N GLU A 688 7.98 12.19 -28.86
CA GLU A 688 7.18 12.73 -27.75
C GLU A 688 7.05 11.69 -26.62
N LYS A 689 6.85 10.40 -26.94
CA LYS A 689 6.91 9.29 -25.97
C LYS A 689 8.28 9.16 -25.31
N ASN A 690 9.36 9.14 -26.08
CA ASN A 690 10.73 8.99 -25.57
C ASN A 690 11.12 10.16 -24.66
N LYS A 691 10.66 11.37 -24.99
CA LYS A 691 10.81 12.54 -24.13
C LYS A 691 10.06 12.38 -22.81
N ILE A 692 8.77 12.02 -22.85
CA ILE A 692 7.97 11.78 -21.64
C ILE A 692 8.59 10.66 -20.78
N GLN A 693 9.09 9.59 -21.41
CA GLN A 693 9.79 8.52 -20.71
C GLN A 693 11.07 9.04 -20.03
N SER A 694 11.89 9.85 -20.73
CA SER A 694 13.11 10.43 -20.16
C SER A 694 12.82 11.42 -19.03
N ASP A 695 11.80 12.27 -19.18
CA ASP A 695 11.33 13.17 -18.12
C ASP A 695 10.83 12.38 -16.89
N MET A 696 10.15 11.24 -17.09
CA MET A 696 9.70 10.35 -16.03
C MET A 696 10.85 9.60 -15.34
N GLU A 697 11.82 9.07 -16.10
CA GLU A 697 13.05 8.46 -15.54
C GLU A 697 13.86 9.48 -14.71
N LEU A 698 13.87 10.76 -15.14
CA LEU A 698 14.51 11.85 -14.41
C LEU A 698 13.71 12.22 -13.14
N GLN A 699 12.38 12.20 -13.19
CA GLN A 699 11.52 12.33 -12.01
C GLN A 699 11.75 11.17 -11.01
N ASP A 700 11.79 9.92 -11.47
CA ASP A 700 12.07 8.74 -10.65
C ASP A 700 13.47 8.79 -10.03
N SER A 701 14.45 9.36 -10.74
CA SER A 701 15.78 9.62 -10.17
C SER A 701 15.74 10.69 -9.06
N ARG A 702 14.88 11.71 -9.18
CA ARG A 702 14.69 12.74 -8.14
C ARG A 702 13.98 12.17 -6.91
N THR A 703 12.82 11.53 -7.09
CA THR A 703 12.06 10.92 -5.99
C THR A 703 12.87 9.83 -5.29
N SER A 704 13.67 9.04 -6.02
CA SER A 704 14.59 8.06 -5.42
C SER A 704 15.67 8.71 -4.55
N ARG A 705 16.23 9.87 -4.95
CA ARG A 705 17.19 10.63 -4.14
C ARG A 705 16.53 11.27 -2.92
N GLU A 706 15.32 11.80 -3.07
CA GLU A 706 14.54 12.34 -1.96
C GLU A 706 14.20 11.24 -0.94
N ILE A 707 13.74 10.07 -1.39
CA ILE A 707 13.50 8.89 -0.54
C ILE A 707 14.79 8.42 0.14
N GLN A 708 15.95 8.44 -0.54
CA GLN A 708 17.23 8.15 0.10
C GLN A 708 17.63 9.20 1.16
N ASN A 709 17.36 10.48 0.92
CA ASN A 709 17.63 11.55 1.89
C ASN A 709 16.68 11.47 3.10
N TRP A 710 15.40 11.20 2.89
CA TRP A 710 14.44 10.95 3.97
C TRP A 710 14.78 9.70 4.77
N LYS A 711 15.27 8.63 4.12
CA LYS A 711 15.81 7.45 4.82
C LYS A 711 17.03 7.80 5.67
N LYS A 712 18.03 8.49 5.11
CA LYS A 712 19.20 8.96 5.89
C LYS A 712 18.80 9.81 7.08
N ALA A 713 17.92 10.80 6.90
CA ALA A 713 17.44 11.64 8.00
C ALA A 713 16.65 10.85 9.06
N SER A 714 15.89 9.82 8.65
CA SER A 714 15.22 8.88 9.54
C SER A 714 16.23 8.00 10.30
N ASP A 715 17.27 7.49 9.62
CA ASP A 715 18.31 6.65 10.23
C ASP A 715 19.17 7.47 11.21
N GLU A 716 19.55 8.69 10.84
CA GLU A 716 20.21 9.69 11.70
C GLU A 716 19.36 9.98 12.94
N LEU A 717 18.07 10.30 12.78
CA LEU A 717 17.14 10.52 13.91
C LEU A 717 17.02 9.27 14.80
N ASN A 718 16.97 8.07 14.22
CA ASN A 718 16.95 6.82 14.98
C ASN A 718 18.25 6.59 15.76
N THR A 719 19.42 6.96 15.21
CA THR A 719 20.69 6.92 15.96
C THR A 719 20.74 7.95 17.08
N GLU A 720 20.19 9.15 16.89
CA GLU A 720 20.08 10.17 17.95
C GLU A 720 19.12 9.70 19.06
N ILE A 721 17.94 9.15 18.71
CA ILE A 721 16.99 8.55 19.66
C ILE A 721 17.65 7.38 20.42
N HIS A 722 18.45 6.55 19.75
CA HIS A 722 19.18 5.46 20.41
C HIS A 722 20.27 6.01 21.37
N ALA A 723 21.02 7.03 20.96
CA ALA A 723 22.01 7.69 21.82
C ALA A 723 21.37 8.36 23.04
N LEU A 724 20.21 9.01 22.87
CA LEU A 724 19.43 9.59 23.96
C LEU A 724 18.91 8.52 24.93
N ARG A 725 18.37 7.40 24.42
CA ARG A 725 17.97 6.25 25.26
C ARG A 725 19.14 5.61 26.00
N LEU A 726 20.32 5.55 25.39
CA LEU A 726 21.52 5.05 26.06
C LEU A 726 21.97 6.01 27.18
N ARG A 727 21.91 7.32 26.93
CA ARG A 727 22.19 8.36 27.94
C ARG A 727 21.16 8.36 29.07
N GLU A 728 19.88 8.17 28.76
CA GLU A 728 18.80 8.00 29.73
C GLU A 728 19.06 6.78 30.63
N LYS A 729 19.42 5.62 30.04
CA LYS A 729 19.79 4.42 30.80
C LYS A 729 21.03 4.64 31.67
N GLN A 730 22.04 5.37 31.18
CA GLN A 730 23.22 5.74 31.96
C GLN A 730 22.84 6.61 33.17
N LEU A 731 22.04 7.67 32.96
CA LEU A 731 21.56 8.55 34.03
C LEU A 731 20.67 7.80 35.04
N LEU A 732 19.85 6.84 34.60
CA LEU A 732 19.08 5.98 35.49
C LEU A 732 19.98 5.09 36.35
N SER A 733 21.04 4.49 35.78
CA SER A 733 22.03 3.74 36.59
C SER A 733 22.85 4.64 37.52
N GLU A 734 23.15 5.88 37.12
CA GLU A 734 23.82 6.87 37.98
C GLU A 734 22.91 7.23 39.18
N ILE A 735 21.64 7.52 38.93
CA ILE A 735 20.61 7.74 39.97
C ILE A 735 20.46 6.51 40.87
N GLU A 736 20.49 5.29 40.33
CA GLU A 736 20.44 4.05 41.12
C GLU A 736 21.67 3.91 42.03
N THR A 737 22.89 4.18 41.54
CA THR A 737 24.10 4.18 42.37
C THR A 737 24.10 5.29 43.42
N ILE A 738 23.58 6.49 43.11
CA ILE A 738 23.42 7.59 44.07
C ILE A 738 22.38 7.23 45.13
N ASN A 739 21.28 6.56 44.77
CA ASN A 739 20.29 6.08 45.72
C ASN A 739 20.83 4.95 46.61
N ALA A 740 21.66 4.05 46.08
CA ALA A 740 22.38 3.07 46.87
C ALA A 740 23.34 3.75 47.87
N LEU A 741 24.19 4.67 47.41
CA LEU A 741 25.10 5.44 48.27
C LEU A 741 24.35 6.26 49.33
N ASN A 742 23.24 6.91 49.00
CA ASN A 742 22.41 7.64 49.96
C ASN A 742 21.77 6.69 51.00
N LYS A 743 21.38 5.47 50.59
CA LYS A 743 20.88 4.44 51.50
C LYS A 743 21.99 3.93 52.42
N ASP A 744 23.19 3.71 51.91
CA ASP A 744 24.34 3.26 52.70
C ASP A 744 24.83 4.34 53.66
N ILE A 745 24.86 5.61 53.23
CA ILE A 745 25.10 6.79 54.09
C ILE A 745 24.02 6.87 55.18
N LYS A 746 22.73 6.64 54.85
CA LYS A 746 21.68 6.61 55.86
C LYS A 746 21.87 5.44 56.84
N ILE A 747 22.22 4.24 56.37
CA ILE A 747 22.50 3.09 57.25
C ILE A 747 23.70 3.39 58.15
N GLN A 748 24.75 4.05 57.66
CA GLN A 748 25.89 4.48 58.49
C GLN A 748 25.50 5.58 59.48
N HIS A 749 24.66 6.55 59.10
CA HIS A 749 24.13 7.57 60.00
C HIS A 749 23.27 6.95 61.10
N ASP A 750 22.35 6.05 60.74
CA ASP A 750 21.48 5.37 61.70
C ASP A 750 22.32 4.44 62.61
N HIS A 751 23.40 3.81 62.11
CA HIS A 751 24.37 3.08 62.93
C HIS A 751 25.12 4.01 63.90
N GLN A 752 25.68 5.13 63.42
CA GLN A 752 26.39 6.11 64.27
C GLN A 752 25.46 6.77 65.30
N SER A 753 24.20 6.98 64.96
CA SER A 753 23.17 7.46 65.89
C SER A 753 22.85 6.42 66.96
N ASN A 754 22.82 5.13 66.61
CA ASN A 754 22.65 4.04 67.58
C ASN A 754 23.90 3.89 68.45
N ASP A 755 25.11 3.90 67.88
CA ASP A 755 26.38 3.88 68.62
C ASP A 755 26.47 5.05 69.60
N SER A 756 26.07 6.26 69.17
CA SER A 756 26.00 7.44 70.02
C SER A 756 24.95 7.29 71.12
N GLY A 757 23.79 6.70 70.84
CA GLY A 757 22.76 6.41 71.84
C GLY A 757 23.19 5.34 72.85
N GLU A 758 23.98 4.34 72.43
CA GLU A 758 24.62 3.37 73.33
C GLU A 758 25.73 4.02 74.15
N LEU A 759 26.55 4.89 73.55
CA LEU A 759 27.56 5.66 74.25
C LEU A 759 26.91 6.59 75.30
N GLU A 760 25.82 7.28 74.96
CA GLU A 760 25.03 8.08 75.90
C GLU A 760 24.48 7.24 77.05
N ARG A 761 23.89 6.06 76.77
CA ARG A 761 23.44 5.10 77.80
C ARG A 761 24.59 4.62 78.69
N VAL A 762 25.77 4.38 78.13
CA VAL A 762 26.98 4.07 78.91
C VAL A 762 27.38 5.27 79.77
N THR A 763 27.34 6.51 79.24
CA THR A 763 27.61 7.70 80.08
C THR A 763 26.54 7.94 81.14
N SER A 764 25.26 7.64 80.90
CA SER A 764 24.21 7.77 81.92
C SER A 764 24.38 6.72 83.01
N ASN A 765 24.72 5.48 82.65
CA ASN A 765 25.00 4.41 83.61
C ASN A 765 26.29 4.69 84.42
N LEU A 766 27.30 5.29 83.80
CA LEU A 766 28.51 5.76 84.49
C LEU A 766 28.23 6.97 85.39
N LYS A 767 27.44 7.95 84.94
CA LYS A 767 26.98 9.08 85.77
C LYS A 767 26.14 8.60 86.96
N GLU A 768 25.24 7.63 86.75
CA GLU A 768 24.42 7.07 87.83
C GLU A 768 25.28 6.24 88.81
N SER A 769 26.25 5.47 88.31
CA SER A 769 27.23 4.77 89.16
C SER A 769 28.12 5.73 89.95
N LEU A 770 28.52 6.85 89.32
CA LEU A 770 29.28 7.92 89.98
C LEU A 770 28.44 8.62 91.06
N LEU A 771 27.17 8.94 90.78
CA LEU A 771 26.24 9.47 91.78
C LEU A 771 25.97 8.50 92.93
N LYS A 772 25.95 7.18 92.65
CA LYS A 772 25.87 6.13 93.68
C LYS A 772 27.15 6.05 94.51
N SER A 773 28.34 6.23 93.93
CA SER A 773 29.59 6.32 94.70
C SER A 773 29.72 7.62 95.48
N ASP A 774 29.32 8.76 94.90
CA ASP A 774 29.34 10.07 95.56
C ASP A 774 28.37 10.10 96.74
N LYS A 775 27.18 9.51 96.58
CA LYS A 775 26.27 9.30 97.71
C LYS A 775 26.94 8.43 98.77
N LYS A 776 27.51 7.27 98.39
CA LYS A 776 28.21 6.40 99.36
C LYS A 776 29.38 7.09 100.07
N VAL A 777 30.07 8.02 99.41
CA VAL A 777 31.11 8.87 100.02
C VAL A 777 30.48 9.86 101.01
N ARG A 778 29.34 10.48 100.70
CA ARG A 778 28.60 11.33 101.66
C ARG A 778 28.08 10.52 102.86
N ASP A 779 27.49 9.36 102.63
CA ASP A 779 27.02 8.45 103.69
C ASP A 779 28.21 8.02 104.61
N LEU A 780 29.41 7.83 104.04
CA LEU A 780 30.66 7.57 104.78
C LEU A 780 31.25 8.81 105.47
N GLN A 781 31.04 10.02 104.94
CA GLN A 781 31.41 11.27 105.60
C GLN A 781 30.49 11.57 106.78
N GLU A 782 29.18 11.43 106.62
CA GLU A 782 28.18 11.62 107.66
C GLU A 782 28.40 10.65 108.82
N SER A 783 28.58 9.35 108.56
CA SER A 783 28.91 8.37 109.61
C SER A 783 30.30 8.57 110.23
N ASN A 784 31.27 9.16 109.51
CA ASN A 784 32.54 9.58 110.09
C ASN A 784 32.40 10.82 110.98
N ASP A 785 31.53 11.77 110.63
CA ASP A 785 31.22 12.94 111.45
C ASP A 785 30.38 12.58 112.69
N GLU A 786 29.48 11.59 112.59
CA GLU A 786 28.85 10.92 113.73
C GLU A 786 29.89 10.27 114.65
N LEU A 787 30.85 9.52 114.09
CA LEU A 787 31.95 8.93 114.86
C LEU A 787 32.85 9.99 115.49
N MET A 788 33.12 11.11 114.82
CA MET A 788 33.86 12.24 115.38
C MET A 788 33.06 12.97 116.46
N SER A 789 31.74 13.07 116.33
CA SER A 789 30.85 13.61 117.37
C SER A 789 30.82 12.69 118.60
N LEU A 790 30.65 11.37 118.39
CA LEU A 790 30.70 10.35 119.44
C LEU A 790 32.08 10.30 120.12
N ASN A 791 33.17 10.41 119.37
CA ASN A 791 34.53 10.50 119.90
C ASN A 791 34.72 11.80 120.69
N ASN A 792 34.21 12.94 120.21
CA ASN A 792 34.18 14.18 120.99
C ASN A 792 33.35 14.06 122.28
N ASP A 793 32.25 13.33 122.28
CA ASP A 793 31.43 13.07 123.48
C ASP A 793 32.06 12.05 124.44
N LEU A 794 32.77 11.05 123.91
CA LEU A 794 33.62 10.15 124.69
C LEU A 794 34.80 10.93 125.29
N ASN A 795 35.42 11.85 124.55
CA ASN A 795 36.44 12.75 125.07
C ASN A 795 35.85 13.70 126.12
N LYS A 796 34.67 14.28 125.94
CA LYS A 796 33.99 15.06 127.00
C LYS A 796 33.70 14.21 128.25
N LYS A 797 33.32 12.93 128.10
CA LYS A 797 33.12 11.99 129.22
C LYS A 797 34.44 11.65 129.91
N LEU A 798 35.49 11.35 129.13
CA LEU A 798 36.84 11.10 129.62
C LEU A 798 37.38 12.32 130.34
N ASP A 799 37.19 13.52 129.79
CA ASP A 799 37.61 14.80 130.38
C ASP A 799 36.84 15.13 131.67
N ARG A 800 35.55 14.75 131.78
CA ARG A 800 34.81 14.76 133.06
C ARG A 800 35.38 13.74 134.06
N ILE A 801 35.69 12.53 133.62
CA ILE A 801 36.31 11.49 134.46
C ILE A 801 37.71 11.93 134.91
N THR A 802 38.54 12.49 134.04
CA THR A 802 39.86 13.05 134.34
C THR A 802 39.76 14.30 135.21
N LYS A 803 38.73 15.13 135.08
CA LYS A 803 38.44 16.23 136.03
C LYS A 803 38.06 15.70 137.41
N ASN A 804 37.23 14.65 137.48
CA ASN A 804 36.90 13.98 138.76
C ASN A 804 38.12 13.27 139.37
N TYR A 805 38.94 12.58 138.56
CA TYR A 805 40.21 12.00 138.99
C TYR A 805 41.21 13.09 139.41
N ARG A 806 41.21 14.27 138.78
CA ARG A 806 42.03 15.42 139.22
C ARG A 806 41.48 16.08 140.47
N THR A 807 40.17 16.17 140.70
CA THR A 807 39.66 16.71 141.99
C THR A 807 39.92 15.72 143.12
N ILE A 808 39.69 14.43 142.91
CA ILE A 808 40.03 13.36 143.88
C ILE A 808 41.54 13.28 144.11
N SER A 809 42.35 13.32 143.05
CA SER A 809 43.82 13.30 143.17
C SER A 809 44.34 14.60 143.78
N ASN A 810 43.74 15.77 143.51
CA ASN A 810 44.13 17.01 144.17
C ASN A 810 43.77 16.96 145.65
N GLN A 811 42.58 16.48 146.02
CA GLN A 811 42.21 16.24 147.44
C GLN A 811 43.20 15.28 148.12
N LEU A 812 43.64 14.24 147.42
CA LEU A 812 44.59 13.25 147.91
C LEU A 812 46.05 13.77 147.94
N SER A 813 46.41 14.71 147.06
CA SER A 813 47.70 15.42 147.06
C SER A 813 47.76 16.53 148.13
N THR A 814 46.68 17.29 148.35
CA THR A 814 46.58 18.26 149.46
C THR A 814 46.60 17.59 150.85
N LEU A 815 46.51 16.25 150.89
CA LEU A 815 46.67 15.43 152.09
C LEU A 815 47.97 14.59 152.09
N LYS A 816 48.86 14.76 151.10
CA LYS A 816 50.13 14.01 151.01
C LYS A 816 51.38 14.87 150.94
N GLU A 817 51.34 16.01 150.26
CA GLU A 817 52.52 16.84 149.99
C GLU A 817 52.13 18.33 150.07
N GLU A 818 52.73 19.22 150.87
CA GLU A 818 53.80 19.15 151.89
C GLU A 818 55.07 18.33 151.60
N LYS A 819 55.42 18.15 150.33
CA LYS A 819 56.82 18.22 149.86
C LYS A 819 56.93 18.33 148.35
N VAL A 820 57.51 19.44 147.92
CA VAL A 820 58.09 19.66 146.59
C VAL A 820 59.28 18.70 146.41
N GLY A 821 59.58 18.13 145.24
CA GLY A 821 58.89 18.20 143.94
C GLY A 821 59.79 17.70 142.80
N GLU A 822 59.45 18.08 141.56
CA GLU A 822 60.17 17.82 140.28
C GLU A 822 60.29 16.33 139.85
N SER A 823 59.77 15.85 138.71
CA SER A 823 59.78 16.30 137.30
C SER A 823 61.08 16.02 136.53
N ASN A 824 61.02 15.12 135.53
CA ASN A 824 61.61 15.33 134.19
C ASN A 824 61.30 14.18 133.17
N ARG A 825 60.89 14.57 131.95
CA ARG A 825 61.32 14.12 130.58
C ARG A 825 61.42 12.62 130.22
N THR A 826 61.19 12.16 128.98
CA THR A 826 61.08 12.82 127.65
C THR A 826 60.24 11.98 126.65
N SER A 827 59.96 12.51 125.45
CA SER A 827 59.39 11.77 124.30
C SER A 827 60.02 12.23 122.98
N ARG A 828 60.12 11.38 121.93
CA ARG A 828 60.19 11.79 120.50
C ARG A 828 60.24 10.66 119.45
N SER A 829 59.51 10.85 118.33
CA SER A 829 59.91 10.61 116.89
C SER A 829 60.22 9.18 116.37
N ASN A 830 60.19 8.80 115.06
CA ASN A 830 59.74 9.30 113.71
C ASN A 830 59.89 8.10 112.70
N SER A 831 59.51 8.07 111.39
CA SER A 831 58.42 8.64 110.55
C SER A 831 58.51 8.17 109.07
N SER A 832 57.40 8.17 108.30
CA SER A 832 57.26 8.34 106.81
C SER A 832 57.85 7.34 105.78
N VAL A 833 57.21 7.20 104.59
CA VAL A 833 57.75 7.23 103.17
C VAL A 833 56.80 6.54 102.15
N SER A 834 56.93 6.83 100.83
CA SER A 834 56.14 6.28 99.69
C SER A 834 57.01 6.14 98.41
N VAL A 835 56.72 5.18 97.50
CA VAL A 835 57.42 5.00 96.18
C VAL A 835 56.48 4.40 95.10
N SER A 836 56.84 4.48 93.81
CA SER A 836 56.05 4.18 92.59
C SER A 836 56.74 3.25 91.55
N ALA A 837 55.97 2.52 90.71
CA ALA A 837 56.43 1.73 89.53
C ALA A 837 55.22 1.21 88.69
N LEU A 838 55.32 0.52 87.52
CA LEU A 838 56.08 0.70 86.26
C LEU A 838 55.67 -0.38 85.19
N ASN A 839 55.63 -0.02 83.89
CA ASN A 839 55.81 -0.86 82.66
C ASN A 839 54.86 -2.02 82.23
N ASN A 840 54.91 -2.31 80.91
CA ASN A 840 54.23 -3.38 80.14
C ASN A 840 55.06 -4.69 80.01
N ASN A 841 54.41 -5.83 79.70
CA ASN A 841 54.98 -6.88 78.81
C ASN A 841 53.92 -7.90 78.24
N PRO A 842 54.24 -8.70 77.17
CA PRO A 842 53.39 -9.69 76.47
C PRO A 842 53.83 -11.16 76.85
N PRO A 843 53.81 -12.27 76.05
CA PRO A 843 53.41 -12.59 74.64
C PRO A 843 52.62 -13.92 74.40
N LYS A 844 52.40 -14.30 73.11
CA LYS A 844 52.38 -15.66 72.46
C LYS A 844 51.52 -15.70 71.15
N ALA A 845 51.51 -16.76 70.33
CA ALA A 845 52.57 -17.31 69.44
C ALA A 845 52.08 -18.54 68.61
N ASN A 846 52.46 -18.59 67.32
CA ASN A 846 52.59 -19.76 66.39
C ASN A 846 51.38 -20.67 66.04
N VAL A 847 51.31 -21.15 64.77
CA VAL A 847 51.52 -22.57 64.33
C VAL A 847 51.20 -22.81 62.82
N ASN A 848 52.14 -23.43 62.09
CA ASN A 848 52.07 -24.29 60.86
C ASN A 848 51.29 -23.85 59.58
N VAL A 849 51.84 -23.85 58.36
CA VAL A 849 52.46 -24.88 57.46
C VAL A 849 51.45 -25.65 56.58
N LEU A 850 51.52 -25.47 55.24
CA LEU A 850 51.76 -26.54 54.24
C LEU A 850 52.13 -25.97 52.85
N THR A 851 52.76 -26.79 51.99
CA THR A 851 53.20 -26.51 50.62
C THR A 851 52.28 -27.07 49.54
N THR A 852 52.09 -26.36 48.41
CA THR A 852 51.90 -26.97 47.06
C THR A 852 52.18 -25.96 45.93
N VAL A 853 52.38 -26.47 44.72
CA VAL A 853 52.61 -25.74 43.46
C VAL A 853 51.29 -25.57 42.69
N PRO A 854 51.15 -24.54 41.84
CA PRO A 854 50.63 -24.82 40.50
C PRO A 854 51.47 -24.17 39.38
N SER A 855 51.68 -24.94 38.31
CA SER A 855 52.20 -24.48 37.02
C SER A 855 51.08 -24.48 35.98
N SER A 856 51.30 -23.77 34.87
CA SER A 856 50.66 -24.00 33.56
C SER A 856 49.13 -24.11 33.52
N VAL A 857 48.46 -22.95 33.38
CA VAL A 857 47.08 -22.87 32.82
C VAL A 857 46.98 -21.78 31.74
N GLU A 858 47.59 -20.61 31.94
CA GLU A 858 47.42 -19.42 31.06
C GLU A 858 47.76 -19.64 29.57
N LYS A 859 48.65 -20.59 29.25
CA LYS A 859 49.02 -20.87 27.85
C LYS A 859 47.93 -21.58 27.05
N GLU A 860 46.99 -22.29 27.68
CA GLU A 860 45.92 -22.97 26.95
C GLU A 860 44.78 -22.03 26.56
N SER A 861 44.48 -21.00 27.35
CA SER A 861 43.46 -20.00 26.99
C SER A 861 43.90 -19.19 25.76
N GLU A 862 45.12 -18.65 25.75
CA GLU A 862 45.64 -17.96 24.57
C GLU A 862 45.68 -18.85 23.31
N LEU A 863 46.06 -20.12 23.47
CA LEU A 863 46.06 -21.08 22.34
C LEU A 863 44.64 -21.37 21.85
N ASN A 864 43.66 -21.53 22.74
CA ASN A 864 42.27 -21.75 22.37
C ASN A 864 41.63 -20.53 21.69
N GLU A 865 41.92 -19.31 22.13
CA GLU A 865 41.44 -18.09 21.47
C GLU A 865 42.06 -17.94 20.07
N LYS A 866 43.37 -18.16 19.94
CA LYS A 866 44.07 -18.12 18.65
C LYS A 866 43.61 -19.24 17.72
N LEU A 867 43.29 -20.42 18.25
CA LEU A 867 42.74 -21.56 17.52
C LEU A 867 41.26 -21.35 17.12
N ALA A 868 40.46 -20.70 17.95
CA ALA A 868 39.09 -20.31 17.60
C ALA A 868 39.07 -19.26 16.48
N TYR A 869 39.95 -18.27 16.53
CA TYR A 869 40.14 -17.31 15.43
C TYR A 869 40.61 -18.00 14.15
N LEU A 870 41.66 -18.85 14.23
CA LEU A 870 42.15 -19.64 13.09
C LEU A 870 41.05 -20.51 12.48
N LYS A 871 40.25 -21.20 13.31
CA LYS A 871 39.12 -22.02 12.87
C LYS A 871 38.08 -21.20 12.10
N ASN A 872 37.73 -20.01 12.59
CA ASN A 872 36.75 -19.15 11.93
C ASN A 872 37.29 -18.58 10.60
N VAL A 873 38.56 -18.18 10.53
CA VAL A 873 39.19 -17.70 9.29
C VAL A 873 39.30 -18.82 8.24
N LEU A 874 39.69 -20.03 8.64
CA LEU A 874 39.76 -21.19 7.74
C LEU A 874 38.37 -21.64 7.27
N LEU A 875 37.37 -21.62 8.15
CA LEU A 875 35.99 -21.97 7.79
C LEU A 875 35.41 -20.97 6.79
N GLY A 876 35.55 -19.67 7.05
CA GLY A 876 35.11 -18.61 6.13
C GLY A 876 35.80 -18.65 4.75
N PHE A 877 37.08 -19.04 4.70
CA PHE A 877 37.79 -19.27 3.43
C PHE A 877 37.30 -20.50 2.65
N LEU A 878 36.93 -21.58 3.35
CA LEU A 878 36.33 -22.75 2.71
C LEU A 878 34.91 -22.44 2.20
N GLU A 879 34.11 -21.73 2.99
CA GLU A 879 32.71 -21.39 2.74
C GLU A 879 32.53 -20.31 1.66
N HIS A 880 33.20 -19.15 1.79
CA HIS A 880 33.06 -18.01 0.89
C HIS A 880 34.07 -18.07 -0.26
N LYS A 881 33.77 -18.92 -1.26
CA LYS A 881 34.62 -19.16 -2.44
C LYS A 881 35.10 -17.87 -3.13
N ASP A 882 34.23 -16.88 -3.25
CA ASP A 882 34.52 -15.63 -3.97
C ASP A 882 35.46 -14.68 -3.20
N GLN A 883 35.56 -14.84 -1.88
CA GLN A 883 36.42 -14.03 -1.00
C GLN A 883 37.81 -14.65 -0.79
N ARG A 884 38.06 -15.88 -1.28
CA ARG A 884 39.32 -16.61 -1.09
C ARG A 884 40.56 -15.79 -1.48
N ASN A 885 40.50 -15.04 -2.56
CA ASN A 885 41.63 -14.21 -3.02
C ASN A 885 41.99 -13.07 -2.05
N GLN A 886 41.05 -12.61 -1.22
CA GLN A 886 41.29 -11.57 -0.20
C GLN A 886 41.77 -12.17 1.13
N LEU A 887 41.33 -13.40 1.43
CA LEU A 887 41.69 -14.13 2.65
C LEU A 887 43.01 -14.95 2.51
N LEU A 888 43.45 -15.26 1.29
CA LEU A 888 44.66 -16.03 1.01
C LEU A 888 45.93 -15.42 1.66
N PRO A 889 46.20 -14.09 1.59
CA PRO A 889 47.38 -13.52 2.24
C PRO A 889 47.31 -13.59 3.77
N VAL A 890 46.11 -13.46 4.34
CA VAL A 890 45.86 -13.57 5.79
C VAL A 890 46.15 -14.99 6.27
N ILE A 891 45.71 -16.01 5.51
CA ILE A 891 45.96 -17.42 5.81
C ILE A 891 47.43 -17.78 5.60
N SER A 892 48.07 -17.28 4.54
CA SER A 892 49.50 -17.46 4.30
C SER A 892 50.33 -16.89 5.47
N MET A 893 49.93 -15.73 6.02
CA MET A 893 50.57 -15.10 7.17
C MET A 893 50.27 -15.80 8.51
N LEU A 894 49.05 -16.32 8.73
CA LEU A 894 48.69 -17.07 9.94
C LEU A 894 49.36 -18.46 10.01
N LEU A 895 49.35 -19.19 8.89
CA LEU A 895 49.92 -20.55 8.79
C LEU A 895 51.41 -20.56 8.44
N LYS A 896 52.00 -19.40 8.09
CA LYS A 896 53.38 -19.26 7.58
C LYS A 896 53.67 -20.16 6.38
N LEU A 897 52.78 -20.12 5.39
CA LEU A 897 52.98 -20.87 4.15
C LEU A 897 54.09 -20.21 3.31
N ASP A 898 55.05 -21.01 2.85
CA ASP A 898 55.98 -20.57 1.81
C ASP A 898 55.25 -20.42 0.46
N SER A 899 55.80 -19.60 -0.43
CA SER A 899 55.21 -19.34 -1.76
C SER A 899 55.07 -20.58 -2.66
N SER A 900 55.75 -21.68 -2.34
CA SER A 900 55.52 -23.01 -2.94
C SER A 900 54.22 -23.66 -2.48
N ASP A 901 53.89 -23.51 -1.20
CA ASP A 901 52.73 -24.15 -0.57
C ASP A 901 51.47 -23.30 -0.72
N GLU A 902 51.58 -21.98 -0.80
CA GLU A 902 50.50 -21.10 -1.30
C GLU A 902 50.08 -21.53 -2.72
N ARG A 903 51.06 -21.73 -3.63
CA ARG A 903 50.78 -22.21 -5.01
C ARG A 903 50.15 -23.60 -5.03
N ARG A 904 50.59 -24.52 -4.16
CA ARG A 904 49.95 -25.84 -4.01
C ARG A 904 48.52 -25.72 -3.52
N LEU A 905 48.28 -24.94 -2.46
CA LEU A 905 46.96 -24.68 -1.90
C LEU A 905 46.00 -24.12 -2.97
N VAL A 906 46.43 -23.10 -3.72
CA VAL A 906 45.63 -22.52 -4.82
C VAL A 906 45.40 -23.52 -5.96
N THR A 907 46.37 -24.39 -6.26
CA THR A 907 46.22 -25.43 -7.29
C THR A 907 45.27 -26.55 -6.86
N SER A 908 45.24 -26.90 -5.57
CA SER A 908 44.31 -27.88 -4.99
C SER A 908 42.91 -27.32 -4.68
N LEU A 909 42.68 -26.02 -4.92
CA LEU A 909 41.39 -25.34 -4.73
C LEU A 909 40.73 -24.90 -6.06
N LYS A 910 41.33 -25.28 -7.19
CA LYS A 910 40.77 -25.20 -8.55
C LYS A 910 40.13 -26.52 -8.96
#